data_AF-A0A3D1GBU0-F1
#
_entry.id   AF-A0A3D1GBU0-F1
#
_cell.length_a   1.000
_cell.length_b   1.000
_cell.length_c   1.000
_cell.angle_alpha   90.00
_cell.angle_beta   90.00
_cell.angle_gamma   90.00
#
_symmetry.space_group_name_H-M   'P 1'
#
loop_
_entity.id
_entity.type
_entity.pdbx_description
1 polymer ?
#
loop_
_entity_poly.entity_id
_entity_poly.type
_entity_poly.pdbx_seq_one_letter_code
_entity_poly.pdbx_strand_id
1 'polypeptide(L)'
;DFIEQSISNLLLTGIQAVFLVVIILLAFLRSGRSALIIAISIPVSIITTFFVMDFAELSLNIISLSGLTLAVGMVVDDAVVVLENIFRFRESGVDRKTASIDGAKEVAVPVVISTLTTLVVFLPILFVPGIAGFLFRDLALTISFSLSVSSLVALTLIPMMTSQFFKNDSDSFEAKNKLAKFLSNALNTLESTYQRQLASVINRSGLVVGASVLFFVVTLPIFYQLGGEFFPRVDENAFTLEIQREPGVNLFELERSIRQVENIIKEEVPEARLVVADYGDKEGIEGADSPGGYRGTVRVELIPQNERERTQFQITNSLLATLEQVPGVEIKELIIDPLSPDGENGLIVQIFGYDPALKKELSEGVKQQLLSIDGIVNVFSTSDQGRPELRLNMDRERISRVGMTTNQVASAVANAVKGSIATSFVDQGVEFEVLVELDPKDKSQTLDLSNIQIQTPTGDWMPLKNLARLERYTGPTNVLRINQERVTEITAELSGTDLKTATADARNLLDQVEWPDGYRYELAGTAEEQAESFNYLMIAFAIAGILTYMVMASQFESLVEPFIIIFTIPLALTGVLLMLWFTGTSVSVTSMVGLILLTGIVVNNGIVMIDYIKILQARGIDRAEAIVTGATRRLRPILMTAFTTILSMVPLALEIGSGSETWSPMARTVIGGLTMSTILMLFVVPCLYNIVNSGVEKLGFDAIHKLDPLANENIEGKG
;
A
#
# COMPACT_ATOMS: atom_id res chain seq x y z
N ASP A 1 12.79 -0.88 17.55
CA ASP A 1 13.82 -0.68 16.52
C ASP A 1 13.24 -0.40 15.14
N PHE A 2 12.52 -1.34 14.49
CA PHE A 2 11.96 -1.11 13.15
C PHE A 2 11.08 0.14 13.03
N ILE A 3 10.17 0.37 13.98
CA ILE A 3 9.30 1.58 13.98
C ILE A 3 10.14 2.86 14.08
N GLU A 4 11.11 2.92 15.00
CA GLU A 4 11.97 4.09 15.17
C GLU A 4 12.82 4.37 13.93
N GLN A 5 13.40 3.31 13.34
CA GLN A 5 14.17 3.40 12.10
C GLN A 5 13.28 3.84 10.93
N SER A 6 12.10 3.27 10.77
CA SER A 6 11.15 3.62 9.70
C SER A 6 10.71 5.08 9.80
N ILE A 7 10.39 5.56 11.00
CA ILE A 7 10.02 6.97 11.23
C ILE A 7 11.22 7.89 10.98
N SER A 8 12.41 7.55 11.50
CA SER A 8 13.63 8.33 11.31
C SER A 8 14.02 8.42 9.83
N ASN A 9 13.94 7.31 9.10
CA ASN A 9 14.21 7.25 7.68
C ASN A 9 13.20 8.05 6.88
N LEU A 10 11.89 7.93 7.16
CA LEU A 10 10.87 8.74 6.49
C LEU A 10 11.06 10.24 6.76
N LEU A 11 11.45 10.63 7.98
CA LEU A 11 11.77 12.01 8.32
C LEU A 11 12.98 12.50 7.52
N LEU A 12 14.05 11.70 7.45
CA LEU A 12 15.24 12.02 6.65
C LEU A 12 14.89 12.16 5.16
N THR A 13 14.10 11.24 4.61
CA THR A 13 13.59 11.27 3.24
C THR A 13 12.74 12.52 2.99
N GLY A 14 11.89 12.91 3.95
CA GLY A 14 11.15 14.18 3.92
C GLY A 14 12.06 15.40 3.89
N ILE A 15 13.11 15.44 4.72
CA ILE A 15 14.12 16.52 4.70
C ILE A 15 14.86 16.57 3.36
N GLN A 16 15.25 15.42 2.81
CA GLN A 16 15.88 15.33 1.50
C GLN A 16 14.95 15.86 0.40
N ALA A 17 13.66 15.52 0.47
CA ALA A 17 12.65 16.04 -0.45
C ALA A 17 12.54 17.57 -0.37
N VAL A 18 12.44 18.14 0.84
CA VAL A 18 12.43 19.61 1.04
C VAL A 18 13.70 20.25 0.48
N PHE A 19 14.87 19.66 0.74
CA PHE A 19 16.14 20.17 0.25
C PHE A 19 16.22 20.18 -1.29
N LEU A 20 15.79 19.08 -1.94
CA LEU A 20 15.71 18.99 -3.40
C LEU A 20 14.75 20.02 -3.99
N VAL A 21 13.58 20.22 -3.36
CA VAL A 21 12.62 21.25 -3.77
C VAL A 21 13.24 22.64 -3.68
N VAL A 22 13.94 22.99 -2.59
CA VAL A 22 14.62 24.28 -2.45
C VAL A 22 15.70 24.48 -3.52
N ILE A 23 16.45 23.44 -3.87
CA ILE A 23 17.44 23.49 -4.97
C ILE A 23 16.76 23.79 -6.31
N ILE A 24 15.65 23.11 -6.62
CA ILE A 24 14.90 23.35 -7.85
C ILE A 24 14.35 24.77 -7.90
N LEU A 25 13.77 25.24 -6.79
CA LEU A 25 13.28 26.61 -6.68
C LEU A 25 14.41 27.62 -6.91
N LEU A 26 15.60 27.40 -6.35
CA LEU A 26 16.77 28.26 -6.61
C LEU A 26 17.26 28.21 -8.07
N ALA A 27 17.09 27.07 -8.74
CA ALA A 27 17.47 26.89 -10.15
C ALA A 27 16.49 27.60 -11.11
N PHE A 28 15.19 27.54 -10.82
CA PHE A 28 14.14 28.12 -11.66
C PHE A 28 13.87 29.60 -11.37
N LEU A 29 13.94 30.00 -10.10
CA LEU A 29 13.68 31.38 -9.68
C LEU A 29 14.91 32.24 -9.92
N ARG A 30 14.71 33.37 -10.59
CA ARG A 30 15.79 34.32 -10.93
C ARG A 30 16.41 35.01 -9.71
N SER A 31 15.78 34.93 -8.53
CA SER A 31 16.30 35.49 -7.28
C SER A 31 16.27 34.49 -6.12
N GLY A 32 17.37 34.45 -5.35
CA GLY A 32 17.44 33.64 -4.13
C GLY A 32 16.50 34.11 -3.02
N ARG A 33 16.05 35.38 -3.06
CA ARG A 33 15.05 35.90 -2.11
C ARG A 33 13.68 35.30 -2.34
N SER A 34 13.25 35.15 -3.59
CA SER A 34 11.99 34.47 -3.92
C SER A 34 12.01 33.00 -3.53
N ALA A 35 13.13 32.32 -3.80
CA ALA A 35 13.30 30.94 -3.36
C ALA A 35 13.25 30.81 -1.83
N LEU A 36 13.84 31.76 -1.08
CA LEU A 36 13.78 31.77 0.38
C LEU A 36 12.35 31.98 0.91
N ILE A 37 11.56 32.86 0.29
CA ILE A 37 10.16 33.09 0.69
C ILE A 37 9.34 31.81 0.58
N ILE A 38 9.48 31.09 -0.54
CA ILE A 38 8.80 29.80 -0.76
C ILE A 38 9.39 28.71 0.15
N ALA A 39 10.71 28.69 0.35
CA ALA A 39 11.33 27.74 1.27
C ALA A 39 10.82 27.89 2.72
N ILE A 40 10.48 29.11 3.15
CA ILE A 40 9.90 29.38 4.47
C ILE A 40 8.44 28.95 4.56
N SER A 41 7.68 28.95 3.45
CA SER A 41 6.27 28.52 3.48
C SER A 41 6.11 27.01 3.70
N ILE A 42 7.10 26.19 3.31
CA ILE A 42 7.10 24.73 3.51
C ILE A 42 7.01 24.36 5.02
N PRO A 43 7.97 24.76 5.89
CA PRO A 43 7.92 24.40 7.30
C PRO A 43 6.72 25.03 8.01
N VAL A 44 6.31 26.25 7.64
CA VAL A 44 5.09 26.86 8.20
C VAL A 44 3.87 26.01 7.88
N SER A 45 3.72 25.58 6.62
CA SER A 45 2.57 24.75 6.21
C SER A 45 2.59 23.39 6.90
N ILE A 46 3.73 22.72 7.01
CA ILE A 46 3.85 21.42 7.68
C ILE A 46 3.53 21.54 9.18
N ILE A 47 4.09 22.53 9.88
CA ILE A 47 3.84 22.73 11.32
C ILE A 47 2.35 23.03 11.57
N THR A 48 1.74 23.89 10.75
CA THR A 48 0.30 24.16 10.85
C THR A 48 -0.54 22.93 10.50
N THR A 49 -0.08 22.07 9.59
CA THR A 49 -0.75 20.80 9.29
C THR A 49 -0.77 19.88 10.51
N PHE A 50 0.32 19.78 11.27
CA PHE A 50 0.34 19.00 12.52
C PHE A 50 -0.70 19.48 13.54
N PHE A 51 -0.90 20.80 13.64
CA PHE A 51 -1.94 21.36 14.51
C PHE A 51 -3.36 20.95 14.05
N VAL A 52 -3.62 20.94 12.74
CA VAL A 52 -4.92 20.51 12.19
C VAL A 52 -5.12 19.01 12.35
N MET A 53 -4.06 18.20 12.20
CA MET A 53 -4.09 16.76 12.42
C MET A 53 -4.41 16.42 13.88
N ASP A 54 -3.77 17.11 14.83
CA ASP A 54 -4.04 16.95 16.27
C ASP A 54 -5.51 17.28 16.61
N PHE A 55 -6.04 18.37 16.04
CA PHE A 55 -7.45 18.73 16.20
C PHE A 55 -8.42 17.71 15.60
N ALA A 56 -7.99 16.98 14.55
CA ALA A 56 -8.77 15.93 13.90
C ALA A 56 -8.56 14.53 14.51
N GLU A 57 -7.84 14.44 15.64
CA GLU A 57 -7.48 13.19 16.32
C GLU A 57 -6.72 12.20 15.41
N LEU A 58 -5.98 12.72 14.42
CA LEU A 58 -5.15 11.90 13.53
C LEU A 58 -3.81 11.61 14.18
N SER A 59 -3.49 10.33 14.28
CA SER A 59 -2.19 9.88 14.79
C SER A 59 -1.05 10.17 13.81
N LEU A 60 0.14 10.44 14.35
CA LEU A 60 1.37 10.49 13.57
C LEU A 60 1.91 9.05 13.44
N ASN A 61 1.78 8.49 12.25
CA ASN A 61 2.18 7.12 11.92
C ASN A 61 2.91 7.11 10.56
N ILE A 62 3.42 5.95 10.16
CA ILE A 62 4.18 5.78 8.90
C ILE A 62 3.37 6.25 7.68
N ILE A 63 2.05 6.02 7.69
CA ILE A 63 1.14 6.39 6.60
C ILE A 63 0.97 7.91 6.56
N SER A 64 0.60 8.54 7.68
CA SER A 64 0.40 9.99 7.72
C SER A 64 1.71 10.77 7.46
N LEU A 65 2.86 10.27 7.93
CA LEU A 65 4.18 10.85 7.61
C LEU A 65 4.51 10.74 6.12
N SER A 66 4.20 9.59 5.50
CA SER A 66 4.37 9.41 4.05
C SER A 66 3.49 10.37 3.25
N GLY A 67 2.26 10.60 3.73
CA GLY A 67 1.36 11.62 3.18
C GLY A 67 1.96 13.02 3.22
N LEU A 68 2.56 13.43 4.34
CA LEU A 68 3.26 14.72 4.45
C LEU A 68 4.46 14.81 3.50
N THR A 69 5.29 13.77 3.45
CA THR A 69 6.48 13.72 2.58
C THR A 69 6.09 13.85 1.11
N LEU A 70 5.03 13.18 0.68
CA LEU A 70 4.46 13.32 -0.67
C LEU A 70 3.88 14.71 -0.90
N ALA A 71 3.25 15.30 0.11
CA ALA A 71 2.67 16.65 0.04
C ALA A 71 3.72 17.75 -0.12
N VAL A 72 4.97 17.57 0.32
CA VAL A 72 6.04 18.59 0.24
C VAL A 72 6.16 19.20 -1.16
N GLY A 73 6.15 18.37 -2.21
CA GLY A 73 6.25 18.83 -3.59
C GLY A 73 5.03 19.63 -4.05
N MET A 74 3.84 19.27 -3.57
CA MET A 74 2.56 19.90 -3.94
C MET A 74 2.25 21.17 -3.13
N VAL A 75 2.68 21.23 -1.86
CA VAL A 75 2.52 22.37 -0.94
C VAL A 75 3.15 23.66 -1.49
N VAL A 76 4.12 23.52 -2.37
CA VAL A 76 4.87 24.63 -2.96
C VAL A 76 4.19 25.21 -4.21
N ASP A 77 3.33 24.44 -4.89
CA ASP A 77 2.77 24.83 -6.19
C ASP A 77 1.98 26.13 -6.12
N ASP A 78 1.05 26.25 -5.16
CA ASP A 78 0.21 27.44 -4.98
C ASP A 78 1.07 28.66 -4.63
N ALA A 79 2.10 28.48 -3.80
CA ALA A 79 3.03 29.54 -3.42
C ALA A 79 3.86 30.04 -4.62
N VAL A 80 4.28 29.15 -5.52
CA VAL A 80 4.98 29.50 -6.76
C VAL A 80 4.07 30.29 -7.69
N VAL A 81 2.83 29.84 -7.90
CA VAL A 81 1.86 30.52 -8.78
C VAL A 81 1.58 31.95 -8.28
N VAL A 82 1.34 32.13 -6.98
CA VAL A 82 1.11 33.45 -6.38
C VAL A 82 2.35 34.33 -6.52
N LEU A 83 3.53 33.81 -6.18
CA LEU A 83 4.77 34.59 -6.24
C LEU A 83 5.12 35.02 -7.67
N GLU A 84 4.93 34.15 -8.66
CA GLU A 84 5.16 34.47 -10.06
C GLU A 84 4.21 35.54 -10.57
N ASN A 85 2.92 35.48 -10.19
CA ASN A 85 1.98 36.50 -10.62
C ASN A 85 2.26 37.86 -10.00
N ILE A 86 2.64 37.91 -8.71
CA ILE A 86 3.11 39.14 -8.07
C ILE A 86 4.33 39.70 -8.81
N PHE A 87 5.27 38.83 -9.21
CA PHE A 87 6.45 39.25 -9.95
C PHE A 87 6.11 39.84 -11.33
N ARG A 88 5.15 39.25 -12.05
CA ARG A 88 4.67 39.76 -13.33
C ARG A 88 4.14 41.20 -13.22
N PHE A 89 3.37 41.52 -12.17
CA PHE A 89 2.91 42.89 -11.91
C PHE A 89 4.06 43.85 -11.60
N ARG A 90 5.10 43.37 -10.91
CA ARG A 90 6.30 44.18 -10.65
C ARG A 90 7.10 44.46 -11.93
N GLU A 91 7.22 43.50 -12.84
CA GLU A 91 7.86 43.72 -14.15
C GLU A 91 7.09 44.72 -15.01
N SER A 92 5.77 44.85 -14.82
CA SER A 92 4.96 45.91 -15.45
C SER A 92 5.09 47.30 -14.80
N GLY A 93 5.94 47.46 -13.78
CA GLY A 93 6.23 48.75 -13.14
C GLY A 93 5.28 49.16 -12.02
N VAL A 94 4.42 48.26 -11.54
CA VAL A 94 3.50 48.52 -10.42
C VAL A 94 4.27 48.54 -9.09
N ASP A 95 3.89 49.43 -8.18
CA ASP A 95 4.52 49.49 -6.86
C ASP A 95 4.39 48.17 -6.12
N ARG A 96 5.36 47.90 -5.26
CA ARG A 96 5.50 46.63 -4.56
C ARG A 96 4.24 46.17 -3.81
N LYS A 97 3.57 47.08 -3.10
CA LYS A 97 2.44 46.73 -2.22
C LYS A 97 1.23 46.41 -3.08
N THR A 98 0.96 47.25 -4.06
CA THR A 98 -0.13 47.06 -5.03
C THR A 98 0.12 45.81 -5.87
N ALA A 99 1.34 45.58 -6.37
CA ALA A 99 1.69 44.36 -7.09
C ALA A 99 1.51 43.08 -6.25
N SER A 100 1.76 43.14 -4.94
CA SER A 100 1.53 42.00 -4.03
C SER A 100 0.04 41.72 -3.83
N ILE A 101 -0.78 42.78 -3.73
CA ILE A 101 -2.23 42.67 -3.54
C ILE A 101 -2.91 42.20 -4.84
N ASP A 102 -2.65 42.89 -5.94
CA ASP A 102 -3.30 42.63 -7.23
C ASP A 102 -2.80 41.32 -7.84
N GLY A 103 -1.51 41.03 -7.69
CA GLY A 103 -0.92 39.75 -8.06
C GLY A 103 -1.57 38.59 -7.33
N ALA A 104 -1.83 38.71 -6.02
CA ALA A 104 -2.52 37.69 -5.27
C ALA A 104 -4.01 37.59 -5.63
N LYS A 105 -4.71 38.73 -5.78
CA LYS A 105 -6.14 38.77 -6.13
C LYS A 105 -6.44 38.12 -7.47
N GLU A 106 -5.61 38.33 -8.49
CA GLU A 106 -5.83 37.76 -9.82
C GLU A 106 -5.77 36.22 -9.81
N VAL A 107 -4.91 35.63 -8.99
CA VAL A 107 -4.76 34.17 -8.92
C VAL A 107 -5.47 33.51 -7.75
N ALA A 108 -6.09 34.28 -6.84
CA ALA A 108 -6.75 33.72 -5.66
C ALA A 108 -7.83 32.69 -6.01
N VAL A 109 -8.72 33.03 -6.95
CA VAL A 109 -9.79 32.12 -7.38
C VAL A 109 -9.23 30.89 -8.10
N PRO A 110 -8.35 31.02 -9.12
CA PRO A 110 -7.69 29.86 -9.74
C PRO A 110 -6.96 28.95 -8.76
N VAL A 111 -6.25 29.51 -7.78
CA VAL A 111 -5.49 28.75 -6.78
C VAL A 111 -6.43 27.97 -5.87
N VAL A 112 -7.43 28.62 -5.26
CA VAL A 112 -8.39 27.92 -4.36
C VAL A 112 -9.13 26.81 -5.10
N ILE A 113 -9.58 27.06 -6.33
CA ILE A 113 -10.28 26.05 -7.12
C ILE A 113 -9.32 24.90 -7.48
N SER A 114 -8.08 25.20 -7.84
CA SER A 114 -7.08 24.17 -8.13
C SER A 114 -6.78 23.30 -6.89
N THR A 115 -6.60 23.92 -5.71
CA THR A 115 -6.48 23.17 -4.46
C THR A 115 -7.71 22.29 -4.26
N LEU A 116 -8.92 22.82 -4.44
CA LEU A 116 -10.18 22.06 -4.30
C LEU A 116 -10.25 20.88 -5.28
N THR A 117 -9.83 21.04 -6.55
CA THR A 117 -9.79 19.93 -7.51
C THR A 117 -8.88 18.80 -7.04
N THR A 118 -7.77 19.14 -6.38
CA THR A 118 -6.83 18.16 -5.81
C THR A 118 -7.40 17.50 -4.56
N LEU A 119 -8.08 18.25 -3.69
CA LEU A 119 -8.76 17.72 -2.49
C LEU A 119 -9.88 16.73 -2.86
N VAL A 120 -10.66 17.05 -3.89
CA VAL A 120 -11.81 16.25 -4.32
C VAL A 120 -11.39 14.87 -4.83
N VAL A 121 -10.16 14.72 -5.34
CA VAL A 121 -9.60 13.42 -5.76
C VAL A 121 -9.42 12.46 -4.57
N PHE A 122 -9.22 12.97 -3.36
CA PHE A 122 -9.09 12.16 -2.15
C PHE A 122 -10.42 11.79 -1.52
N LEU A 123 -11.50 12.52 -1.85
CA LEU A 123 -12.81 12.28 -1.25
C LEU A 123 -13.31 10.84 -1.44
N PRO A 124 -13.19 10.20 -2.63
CA PRO A 124 -13.62 8.81 -2.81
C PRO A 124 -12.83 7.81 -1.96
N ILE A 125 -11.54 8.06 -1.70
CA ILE A 125 -10.68 7.17 -0.90
C ILE A 125 -11.23 7.04 0.53
N LEU A 126 -11.80 8.11 1.09
CA LEU A 126 -12.40 8.11 2.43
C LEU A 126 -13.61 7.18 2.55
N PHE A 127 -14.20 6.75 1.44
CA PHE A 127 -15.37 5.87 1.38
C PHE A 127 -15.05 4.48 0.84
N VAL A 128 -13.78 4.18 0.56
CA VAL A 128 -13.36 2.83 0.17
C VAL A 128 -13.52 1.89 1.38
N PRO A 129 -14.24 0.77 1.28
CA PRO A 129 -14.34 -0.20 2.37
C PRO A 129 -13.07 -1.06 2.47
N GLY A 130 -12.99 -1.84 3.56
CA GLY A 130 -11.91 -2.81 3.77
C GLY A 130 -10.58 -2.20 4.23
N ILE A 131 -9.55 -3.05 4.24
CA ILE A 131 -8.22 -2.75 4.79
C ILE A 131 -7.54 -1.61 4.00
N ALA A 132 -7.68 -1.61 2.67
CA ALA A 132 -7.15 -0.55 1.83
C ALA A 132 -7.71 0.82 2.25
N GLY A 133 -9.03 0.97 2.35
CA GLY A 133 -9.66 2.23 2.76
C GLY A 133 -9.23 2.71 4.15
N PHE A 134 -9.14 1.78 5.11
CA PHE A 134 -8.65 2.08 6.46
C PHE A 134 -7.23 2.65 6.44
N LEU A 135 -6.31 2.02 5.71
CA LEU A 135 -4.92 2.47 5.61
C LEU A 135 -4.81 3.81 4.89
N PHE A 136 -5.44 4.00 3.74
CA PHE A 136 -5.27 5.24 2.96
C PHE A 136 -6.08 6.43 3.46
N ARG A 137 -7.01 6.24 4.41
CA ARG A 137 -7.75 7.34 5.03
C ARG A 137 -6.81 8.36 5.68
N ASP A 138 -5.86 7.89 6.48
CA ASP A 138 -4.90 8.77 7.17
C ASP A 138 -4.01 9.51 6.17
N LEU A 139 -3.57 8.82 5.10
CA LEU A 139 -2.81 9.43 4.00
C LEU A 139 -3.63 10.55 3.33
N ALA A 140 -4.86 10.24 2.94
CA ALA A 140 -5.75 11.15 2.21
C ALA A 140 -6.09 12.40 3.03
N LEU A 141 -6.42 12.23 4.31
CA LEU A 141 -6.70 13.35 5.22
C LEU A 141 -5.46 14.21 5.46
N THR A 142 -4.30 13.57 5.65
CA THR A 142 -3.05 14.29 5.89
C THR A 142 -2.65 15.15 4.70
N ILE A 143 -2.72 14.62 3.48
CA ILE A 143 -2.46 15.40 2.26
C ILE A 143 -3.52 16.50 2.12
N SER A 144 -4.80 16.20 2.37
CA SER A 144 -5.88 17.17 2.24
C SER A 144 -5.71 18.37 3.19
N PHE A 145 -5.34 18.12 4.45
CA PHE A 145 -5.02 19.16 5.40
C PHE A 145 -3.78 19.94 4.99
N SER A 146 -2.73 19.25 4.54
CA SER A 146 -1.49 19.89 4.08
C SER A 146 -1.72 20.84 2.92
N LEU A 147 -2.48 20.42 1.90
CA LEU A 147 -2.82 21.25 0.74
C LEU A 147 -3.71 22.43 1.13
N SER A 148 -4.73 22.20 1.97
CA SER A 148 -5.63 23.27 2.46
C SER A 148 -4.86 24.36 3.21
N VAL A 149 -3.96 23.94 4.11
CA VAL A 149 -3.07 24.84 4.84
C VAL A 149 -2.10 25.54 3.88
N SER A 150 -1.53 24.83 2.92
CA SER A 150 -0.58 25.41 1.96
C SER A 150 -1.20 26.51 1.09
N SER A 151 -2.46 26.33 0.66
CA SER A 151 -3.21 27.33 -0.10
C SER A 151 -3.48 28.58 0.74
N LEU A 152 -3.85 28.39 2.02
CA LEU A 152 -4.01 29.50 2.97
C LEU A 152 -2.70 30.25 3.16
N VAL A 153 -1.58 29.55 3.32
CA VAL A 153 -0.24 30.13 3.43
C VAL A 153 0.16 30.85 2.13
N ALA A 154 -0.14 30.28 0.97
CA ALA A 154 0.15 30.86 -0.33
C ALA A 154 -0.59 32.20 -0.55
N LEU A 155 -1.84 32.32 -0.12
CA LEU A 155 -2.64 33.55 -0.30
C LEU A 155 -2.44 34.60 0.79
N THR A 156 -1.82 34.24 1.93
CA THR A 156 -1.63 35.16 3.06
C THR A 156 -0.16 35.50 3.32
N LEU A 157 0.67 34.49 3.55
CA LEU A 157 2.06 34.66 3.94
C LEU A 157 2.92 35.12 2.77
N ILE A 158 2.74 34.55 1.57
CA ILE A 158 3.56 34.87 0.40
C ILE A 158 3.39 36.34 -0.02
N PRO A 159 2.18 36.92 -0.17
CA PRO A 159 2.02 38.34 -0.48
C PRO A 159 2.60 39.23 0.62
N MET A 160 2.41 38.86 1.90
CA MET A 160 2.95 39.61 3.03
C MET A 160 4.48 39.67 2.99
N MET A 161 5.16 38.52 2.85
CA MET A 161 6.62 38.47 2.79
C MET A 161 7.16 39.16 1.53
N THR A 162 6.49 38.98 0.39
CA THR A 162 6.85 39.64 -0.87
C THR A 162 6.67 41.16 -0.81
N SER A 163 5.82 41.67 0.10
CA SER A 163 5.67 43.10 0.41
C SER A 163 6.64 43.66 1.47
N GLN A 164 7.36 42.82 2.25
CA GLN A 164 8.40 43.25 3.21
C GLN A 164 9.89 43.03 2.82
N PHE A 165 10.27 41.89 2.21
CA PHE A 165 11.65 41.55 1.76
C PHE A 165 12.31 42.27 0.53
N PHE A 166 11.62 42.63 -0.56
CA PHE A 166 12.06 43.42 -1.72
C PHE A 166 11.97 44.96 -1.55
N LYS A 167 12.94 45.60 -0.89
CA LYS A 167 12.87 47.04 -0.53
C LYS A 167 13.13 48.08 -1.65
N ASN A 168 13.76 47.73 -2.77
CA ASN A 168 14.11 48.71 -3.83
C ASN A 168 13.46 48.37 -5.18
N ASP A 169 13.01 49.39 -5.93
CA ASP A 169 12.54 49.29 -7.33
C ASP A 169 13.65 48.89 -8.31
N SER A 170 14.90 49.08 -7.92
CA SER A 170 16.11 48.73 -8.69
C SER A 170 16.74 47.39 -8.28
N ASP A 171 16.12 46.62 -7.37
CA ASP A 171 16.50 45.22 -7.17
C ASP A 171 16.00 44.42 -8.39
N SER A 172 16.66 44.61 -9.53
CA SER A 172 16.48 43.78 -10.70
C SER A 172 16.71 42.33 -10.27
N PHE A 173 15.74 41.48 -10.61
CA PHE A 173 15.85 40.03 -10.50
C PHE A 173 16.86 39.47 -11.54
N GLU A 174 17.97 40.16 -11.76
CA GLU A 174 19.07 39.62 -12.56
C GLU A 174 19.77 38.53 -11.76
N ALA A 175 19.92 37.37 -12.38
CA ALA A 175 20.71 36.27 -11.88
C ALA A 175 22.16 36.74 -11.64
N LYS A 176 22.48 37.14 -10.40
CA LYS A 176 23.84 37.55 -10.02
C LYS A 176 24.84 36.38 -10.09
N ASN A 177 24.35 35.13 -10.01
CA ASN A 177 25.17 33.93 -10.07
C ASN A 177 25.33 33.41 -11.52
N LYS A 178 26.56 33.03 -11.90
CA LYS A 178 26.88 32.45 -13.22
C LYS A 178 25.99 31.24 -13.57
N LEU A 179 25.68 30.41 -12.58
CA LEU A 179 24.86 29.20 -12.73
C LEU A 179 23.40 29.55 -13.01
N ALA A 180 22.84 30.53 -12.29
CA ALA A 180 21.49 31.04 -12.53
C ALA A 180 21.37 31.72 -13.91
N LYS A 181 22.42 32.40 -14.39
CA LYS A 181 22.46 33.00 -15.73
C LYS A 181 22.56 31.96 -16.84
N PHE A 182 23.31 30.88 -16.62
CA PHE A 182 23.34 29.73 -17.53
C PHE A 182 21.97 29.04 -17.63
N LEU A 183 21.36 28.73 -16.48
CA LEU A 183 20.02 28.13 -16.41
C LEU A 183 18.95 29.03 -17.02
N SER A 184 18.98 30.34 -16.76
CA SER A 184 18.03 31.27 -17.37
C SER A 184 18.18 31.30 -18.89
N ASN A 185 19.41 31.28 -19.41
CA ASN A 185 19.65 31.24 -20.85
C ASN A 185 19.20 29.92 -21.47
N ALA A 186 19.45 28.80 -20.79
CA ALA A 186 18.96 27.48 -21.21
C ALA A 186 17.43 27.45 -21.26
N LEU A 187 16.76 27.97 -20.22
CA LEU A 187 15.30 28.06 -20.16
C LEU A 187 14.72 28.98 -21.24
N ASN A 188 15.31 30.15 -21.48
CA ASN A 188 14.88 31.04 -22.57
C ASN A 188 15.08 30.39 -23.95
N THR A 189 16.16 29.61 -24.13
CA THR A 189 16.41 28.85 -25.36
C THR A 189 15.36 27.75 -25.52
N LEU A 190 15.03 27.05 -24.44
CA LEU A 190 14.00 26.02 -24.40
C LEU A 190 12.61 26.61 -24.70
N GLU A 191 12.28 27.78 -24.15
CA GLU A 191 11.03 28.52 -24.40
C GLU A 191 10.90 28.92 -25.89
N SER A 192 11.93 29.56 -26.46
CA SER A 192 11.91 29.95 -27.87
C SER A 192 11.90 28.75 -28.82
N THR A 193 12.52 27.63 -28.44
CA THR A 193 12.49 26.38 -29.21
C THR A 193 11.11 25.74 -29.15
N TYR A 194 10.53 25.65 -27.95
CA TYR A 194 9.18 25.15 -27.73
C TYR A 194 8.14 25.97 -28.49
N GLN A 195 8.23 27.30 -28.45
CA GLN A 195 7.34 28.19 -29.21
C GLN A 195 7.35 27.87 -30.71
N ARG A 196 8.54 27.65 -31.30
CA ARG A 196 8.69 27.27 -32.73
C ARG A 196 8.14 25.87 -33.01
N GLN A 197 8.42 24.91 -32.14
CA GLN A 197 7.93 23.54 -32.29
C GLN A 197 6.39 23.51 -32.20
N LEU A 198 5.83 24.17 -31.19
CA LEU A 198 4.39 24.23 -30.96
C LEU A 198 3.65 24.93 -32.11
N ALA A 199 4.19 26.04 -32.63
CA ALA A 199 3.60 26.73 -33.78
C ALA A 199 3.53 25.84 -35.04
N SER A 200 4.54 24.96 -35.24
CA SER A 200 4.52 23.98 -36.33
C SER A 200 3.53 22.84 -36.06
N VAL A 201 3.51 22.36 -34.82
CA VAL A 201 2.69 21.23 -34.36
C VAL A 201 1.19 21.54 -34.36
N ILE A 202 0.78 22.78 -34.05
CA ILE A 202 -0.63 23.22 -34.06
C ILE A 202 -1.29 23.07 -35.43
N ASN A 203 -0.54 23.21 -36.52
CA ASN A 203 -1.06 22.98 -37.87
C ASN A 203 -1.28 21.49 -38.18
N ARG A 204 -0.71 20.59 -37.36
CA ARG A 204 -0.79 19.13 -37.48
C ARG A 204 -1.39 18.50 -36.21
N SER A 205 -2.25 19.22 -35.49
CA SER A 205 -2.80 18.77 -34.21
C SER A 205 -3.36 17.35 -34.23
N GLY A 206 -4.03 16.95 -35.33
CA GLY A 206 -4.61 15.61 -35.46
C GLY A 206 -3.57 14.49 -35.46
N LEU A 207 -2.38 14.73 -36.04
CA LEU A 207 -1.29 13.75 -36.02
C LEU A 207 -0.70 13.59 -34.62
N VAL A 208 -0.58 14.68 -33.85
CA VAL A 208 -0.02 14.61 -32.49
C VAL A 208 -0.96 13.88 -31.54
N VAL A 209 -2.24 14.23 -31.54
CA VAL A 209 -3.24 13.51 -30.73
C VAL A 209 -3.33 12.04 -31.14
N GLY A 210 -3.36 11.74 -32.45
CA GLY A 210 -3.36 10.38 -32.96
C GLY A 210 -2.10 9.58 -32.58
N ALA A 211 -0.92 10.20 -32.64
CA ALA A 211 0.33 9.58 -32.22
C ALA A 211 0.36 9.30 -30.72
N SER A 212 -0.16 10.19 -29.88
CA SER A 212 -0.25 9.97 -28.43
C SER A 212 -1.21 8.84 -28.07
N VAL A 213 -2.37 8.75 -28.74
CA VAL A 213 -3.31 7.63 -28.56
C VAL A 213 -2.70 6.32 -29.06
N LEU A 214 -2.02 6.33 -30.21
CA LEU A 214 -1.33 5.15 -30.71
C LEU A 214 -0.24 4.69 -29.73
N PHE A 215 0.55 5.62 -29.20
CA PHE A 215 1.57 5.31 -28.19
C PHE A 215 0.95 4.66 -26.96
N PHE A 216 -0.19 5.17 -26.49
CA PHE A 216 -0.95 4.54 -25.41
C PHE A 216 -1.37 3.10 -25.72
N VAL A 217 -1.98 2.87 -26.87
CA VAL A 217 -2.38 1.51 -27.29
C VAL A 217 -1.19 0.57 -27.38
N VAL A 218 -0.03 1.05 -27.89
CA VAL A 218 1.20 0.26 -28.00
C VAL A 218 1.80 -0.09 -26.62
N THR A 219 1.59 0.74 -25.60
CA THR A 219 2.07 0.46 -24.23
C THR A 219 1.16 -0.44 -23.41
N LEU A 220 -0.12 -0.61 -23.78
CA LEU A 220 -1.07 -1.45 -23.03
C LEU A 220 -0.60 -2.90 -22.81
N PRO A 221 0.06 -3.59 -23.77
CA PRO A 221 0.57 -4.94 -23.54
C PRO A 221 1.56 -5.08 -22.37
N ILE A 222 2.23 -3.98 -21.98
CA ILE A 222 3.14 -3.95 -20.82
C ILE A 222 2.38 -4.28 -19.54
N PHE A 223 1.11 -3.89 -19.43
CA PHE A 223 0.28 -4.19 -18.26
C PHE A 223 0.21 -5.68 -17.94
N TYR A 224 0.14 -6.55 -18.95
CA TYR A 224 0.10 -8.01 -18.76
C TYR A 224 1.45 -8.61 -18.34
N GLN A 225 2.54 -7.85 -18.45
CA GLN A 225 3.86 -8.27 -17.98
C GLN A 225 4.13 -7.81 -16.54
N LEU A 226 3.35 -6.85 -16.03
CA LEU A 226 3.46 -6.39 -14.65
C LEU A 226 2.74 -7.40 -13.74
N GLY A 227 3.43 -7.89 -12.71
CA GLY A 227 2.81 -8.69 -11.66
C GLY A 227 1.80 -7.87 -10.84
N GLY A 228 0.91 -8.55 -10.13
CA GLY A 228 -0.02 -7.92 -9.19
C GLY A 228 0.23 -8.41 -7.76
N GLU A 229 0.39 -7.49 -6.82
CA GLU A 229 0.55 -7.79 -5.39
C GLU A 229 -0.28 -6.81 -4.56
N PHE A 230 -0.70 -7.15 -3.35
CA PHE A 230 -1.51 -6.20 -2.56
C PHE A 230 -0.63 -5.08 -1.97
N PHE A 231 0.34 -5.45 -1.12
CA PHE A 231 1.44 -4.59 -0.67
C PHE A 231 2.77 -5.17 -1.16
N PRO A 232 3.75 -4.31 -1.51
CA PRO A 232 5.09 -4.76 -1.79
C PRO A 232 5.72 -5.34 -0.52
N ARG A 233 6.56 -6.37 -0.70
CA ARG A 233 7.28 -6.98 0.40
C ARG A 233 8.30 -5.99 0.99
N VAL A 234 8.33 -5.88 2.31
CA VAL A 234 9.23 -4.98 3.04
C VAL A 234 10.32 -5.79 3.73
N ASP A 235 11.54 -5.27 3.75
CA ASP A 235 12.62 -5.84 4.55
C ASP A 235 12.50 -5.30 5.98
N GLU A 236 12.00 -6.14 6.89
CA GLU A 236 11.76 -5.77 8.29
C GLU A 236 13.00 -5.96 9.19
N ASN A 237 14.15 -6.31 8.58
CA ASN A 237 15.31 -6.85 9.28
C ASN A 237 14.98 -8.08 10.13
N ALA A 238 13.94 -8.82 9.80
CA ALA A 238 13.56 -10.03 10.49
C ALA A 238 12.70 -10.92 9.60
N PHE A 239 12.92 -12.22 9.68
CA PHE A 239 12.04 -13.20 9.06
C PHE A 239 11.66 -14.27 10.08
N THR A 240 10.50 -14.89 9.89
CA THR A 240 10.00 -15.96 10.75
C THR A 240 9.83 -17.21 9.91
N LEU A 241 10.41 -18.31 10.36
CA LEU A 241 10.21 -19.62 9.77
C LEU A 241 9.24 -20.41 10.62
N GLU A 242 8.21 -20.98 10.00
CA GLU A 242 7.40 -22.03 10.62
C GLU A 242 8.06 -23.37 10.34
N ILE A 243 8.22 -24.16 11.39
CA ILE A 243 8.78 -25.51 11.35
C ILE A 243 7.70 -26.47 11.84
N GLN A 244 7.27 -27.36 10.95
CA GLN A 244 6.21 -28.32 11.21
C GLN A 244 6.72 -29.76 11.06
N ARG A 245 6.37 -30.60 12.01
CA ARG A 245 6.56 -32.06 11.98
C ARG A 245 5.22 -32.75 11.75
N GLU A 246 5.28 -34.05 11.46
CA GLU A 246 4.08 -34.89 11.45
C GLU A 246 3.35 -34.84 12.82
N PRO A 247 2.01 -34.73 12.85
CA PRO A 247 1.28 -34.72 14.10
C PRO A 247 1.52 -35.96 14.95
N GLY A 248 1.71 -35.77 16.26
CA GLY A 248 2.00 -36.85 17.21
C GLY A 248 3.49 -37.10 17.46
N VAL A 249 4.38 -36.36 16.81
CA VAL A 249 5.80 -36.30 17.18
C VAL A 249 5.96 -35.73 18.60
N ASN A 250 6.90 -36.27 19.36
CA ASN A 250 7.20 -35.80 20.71
C ASN A 250 7.93 -34.44 20.67
N LEU A 251 7.69 -33.58 21.67
CA LEU A 251 8.33 -32.27 21.82
C LEU A 251 9.87 -32.34 21.70
N PHE A 252 10.49 -33.37 22.27
CA PHE A 252 11.96 -33.54 22.19
C PHE A 252 12.46 -33.81 20.76
N GLU A 253 11.65 -34.47 19.93
CA GLU A 253 11.99 -34.71 18.52
C GLU A 253 11.75 -33.46 17.67
N LEU A 254 10.77 -32.63 18.03
CA LEU A 254 10.60 -31.30 17.46
C LEU A 254 11.79 -30.40 17.83
N GLU A 255 12.16 -30.35 19.11
CA GLU A 255 13.34 -29.62 19.60
C GLU A 255 14.60 -30.03 18.84
N ARG A 256 14.80 -31.33 18.63
CA ARG A 256 15.95 -31.84 17.87
C ARG A 256 15.98 -31.28 16.44
N SER A 257 14.84 -31.24 15.75
CA SER A 257 14.74 -30.65 14.41
C SER A 257 14.97 -29.15 14.42
N ILE A 258 14.37 -28.43 15.37
CA ILE A 258 14.57 -26.99 15.51
C ILE A 258 16.04 -26.67 15.78
N ARG A 259 16.73 -27.43 16.63
CA ARG A 259 18.17 -27.27 16.85
C ARG A 259 19.01 -27.49 15.59
N GLN A 260 18.59 -28.41 14.70
CA GLN A 260 19.25 -28.58 13.40
C GLN A 260 19.04 -27.35 12.52
N VAL A 261 17.82 -26.83 12.47
CA VAL A 261 17.48 -25.59 11.74
C VAL A 261 18.28 -24.40 12.29
N GLU A 262 18.33 -24.22 13.61
CA GLU A 262 19.11 -23.17 14.27
C GLU A 262 20.61 -23.24 13.94
N ASN A 263 21.18 -24.44 13.85
CA ASN A 263 22.59 -24.61 13.49
C ASN A 263 22.84 -24.24 12.02
N ILE A 264 21.95 -24.64 11.10
CA ILE A 264 22.04 -24.25 9.68
C ILE A 264 21.93 -22.72 9.54
N ILE A 265 20.99 -22.09 10.26
CA ILE A 265 20.84 -20.63 10.27
C ILE A 265 22.13 -19.95 10.74
N LYS A 266 22.75 -20.46 11.81
CA LYS A 266 24.01 -19.90 12.33
C LYS A 266 25.18 -20.02 11.36
N GLU A 267 25.20 -21.05 10.52
CA GLU A 267 26.26 -21.27 9.53
C GLU A 267 26.03 -20.45 8.25
N GLU A 268 24.80 -20.40 7.74
CA GLU A 268 24.46 -19.78 6.45
C GLU A 268 24.08 -18.28 6.53
N VAL A 269 23.72 -17.80 7.73
CA VAL A 269 23.25 -16.42 7.96
C VAL A 269 24.16 -15.68 8.96
N PRO A 270 25.37 -15.27 8.56
CA PRO A 270 26.25 -14.44 9.38
C PRO A 270 25.64 -13.08 9.77
N GLU A 271 24.63 -12.62 9.03
CA GLU A 271 23.87 -11.39 9.31
C GLU A 271 22.86 -11.55 10.45
N ALA A 272 22.64 -12.76 10.97
CA ALA A 272 21.71 -13.01 12.06
C ALA A 272 22.23 -12.40 13.38
N ARG A 273 21.49 -11.42 13.91
CA ARG A 273 21.75 -10.76 15.19
C ARG A 273 21.18 -11.56 16.36
N LEU A 274 19.98 -12.09 16.19
CA LEU A 274 19.27 -12.86 17.22
C LEU A 274 18.47 -13.97 16.53
N VAL A 275 18.53 -15.18 17.08
CA VAL A 275 17.69 -16.31 16.67
C VAL A 275 16.91 -16.74 17.89
N VAL A 276 15.58 -16.71 17.79
CA VAL A 276 14.66 -17.14 18.84
C VAL A 276 13.79 -18.24 18.28
N ALA A 277 13.86 -19.42 18.90
CA ALA A 277 12.93 -20.51 18.63
C ALA A 277 11.83 -20.53 19.70
N ASP A 278 10.57 -20.59 19.26
CA ASP A 278 9.39 -20.77 20.09
C ASP A 278 8.68 -22.06 19.65
N TYR A 279 8.55 -23.03 20.55
CA TYR A 279 7.98 -24.33 20.24
C TYR A 279 7.43 -25.02 21.48
N GLY A 280 6.46 -25.90 21.27
CA GLY A 280 5.78 -26.64 22.33
C GLY A 280 4.33 -26.20 22.52
N ASP A 281 3.65 -26.84 23.47
CA ASP A 281 2.27 -26.48 23.79
C ASP A 281 2.28 -25.16 24.57
N LYS A 282 1.58 -24.16 24.04
CA LYS A 282 1.33 -22.89 24.70
C LYS A 282 0.12 -22.99 25.61
N GLU A 283 0.05 -22.15 26.63
CA GLU A 283 -1.15 -22.03 27.47
C GLU A 283 -2.12 -20.98 26.89
N GLY A 284 -3.40 -21.08 27.24
CA GLY A 284 -4.42 -20.11 26.83
C GLY A 284 -4.92 -20.31 25.39
N ILE A 285 -5.31 -19.21 24.75
CA ILE A 285 -5.95 -19.20 23.42
C ILE A 285 -4.98 -19.70 22.34
N GLU A 286 -3.71 -19.29 22.38
CA GLU A 286 -2.67 -19.77 21.45
C GLU A 286 -2.45 -21.29 21.52
N GLY A 287 -2.59 -21.88 22.72
CA GLY A 287 -2.52 -23.33 22.91
C GLY A 287 -3.72 -24.11 22.37
N ALA A 288 -4.88 -23.45 22.26
CA ALA A 288 -6.09 -24.04 21.70
C ALA A 288 -6.08 -24.07 20.17
N ASP A 289 -5.42 -23.10 19.53
CA ASP A 289 -5.34 -22.99 18.06
C ASP A 289 -4.29 -23.92 17.44
N SER A 290 -3.25 -24.32 18.18
CA SER A 290 -2.23 -25.27 17.68
C SER A 290 -1.90 -26.37 18.70
N PRO A 291 -2.85 -27.25 19.05
CA PRO A 291 -2.66 -28.25 20.09
C PRO A 291 -1.78 -29.41 19.60
N GLY A 292 -0.71 -29.71 20.36
CA GLY A 292 0.06 -30.95 20.20
C GLY A 292 1.53 -30.79 19.89
N GLY A 293 2.11 -29.59 20.06
CA GLY A 293 3.55 -29.36 20.10
C GLY A 293 4.36 -29.93 18.94
N TYR A 294 3.77 -30.08 17.74
CA TYR A 294 4.42 -30.58 16.52
C TYR A 294 4.80 -29.44 15.56
N ARG A 295 4.47 -28.20 15.91
CA ARG A 295 4.85 -26.98 15.20
C ARG A 295 5.66 -26.08 16.13
N GLY A 296 6.60 -25.36 15.55
CA GLY A 296 7.35 -24.29 16.21
C GLY A 296 7.66 -23.19 15.22
N THR A 297 8.02 -22.01 15.72
CA THR A 297 8.49 -20.89 14.91
C THR A 297 9.92 -20.55 15.30
N VAL A 298 10.74 -20.20 14.30
CA VAL A 298 12.07 -19.65 14.51
C VAL A 298 12.08 -18.25 13.91
N ARG A 299 12.13 -17.26 14.78
CA ARG A 299 12.28 -15.86 14.42
C ARG A 299 13.76 -15.52 14.37
N VAL A 300 14.20 -15.03 13.21
CA VAL A 300 15.57 -14.56 12.99
C VAL A 300 15.52 -13.05 12.82
N GLU A 301 16.21 -12.34 13.70
CA GLU A 301 16.46 -10.92 13.56
C GLU A 301 17.83 -10.70 12.90
N LEU A 302 17.87 -9.86 11.88
CA LEU A 302 19.04 -9.52 11.10
C LEU A 302 19.66 -8.23 11.62
N ILE A 303 20.94 -8.02 11.29
CA ILE A 303 21.55 -6.70 11.38
C ILE A 303 20.84 -5.70 10.43
N PRO A 304 20.89 -4.40 10.74
CA PRO A 304 20.29 -3.37 9.91
C PRO A 304 20.68 -3.47 8.43
N GLN A 305 19.75 -3.19 7.53
CA GLN A 305 19.94 -3.28 6.06
C GLN A 305 21.18 -2.52 5.55
N ASN A 306 21.55 -1.40 6.16
CA ASN A 306 22.73 -0.60 5.80
C ASN A 306 24.07 -1.25 6.21
N GLU A 307 24.05 -2.32 7.01
CA GLU A 307 25.23 -3.05 7.49
C GLU A 307 25.40 -4.42 6.79
N ARG A 308 24.52 -4.78 5.84
CA ARG A 308 24.57 -6.04 5.09
C ARG A 308 24.46 -5.84 3.58
N GLU A 309 25.04 -6.78 2.83
CA GLU A 309 24.97 -6.78 1.36
C GLU A 309 23.76 -7.52 0.81
N ARG A 310 23.28 -8.55 1.52
CA ARG A 310 22.15 -9.38 1.12
C ARG A 310 20.84 -8.83 1.69
N THR A 311 19.78 -8.81 0.87
CA THR A 311 18.42 -8.48 1.34
C THR A 311 17.83 -9.62 2.14
N GLN A 312 16.80 -9.36 2.96
CA GLN A 312 16.11 -10.39 3.73
C GLN A 312 15.59 -11.48 2.79
N PHE A 313 14.98 -11.10 1.68
CA PHE A 313 14.45 -12.04 0.69
C PHE A 313 15.52 -12.93 0.07
N GLN A 314 16.72 -12.40 -0.21
CA GLN A 314 17.83 -13.19 -0.73
C GLN A 314 18.32 -14.20 0.31
N ILE A 315 18.40 -13.78 1.58
CA ILE A 315 18.77 -14.64 2.70
C ILE A 315 17.74 -15.76 2.84
N THR A 316 16.44 -15.43 2.97
CA THR A 316 15.40 -16.43 3.17
C THR A 316 15.30 -17.41 2.00
N ASN A 317 15.35 -16.93 0.75
CA ASN A 317 15.29 -17.81 -0.43
C ASN A 317 16.47 -18.79 -0.49
N SER A 318 17.68 -18.31 -0.16
CA SER A 318 18.87 -19.20 -0.11
C SER A 318 18.79 -20.19 1.06
N LEU A 319 18.28 -19.74 2.20
CA LEU A 319 18.15 -20.54 3.41
C LEU A 319 17.10 -21.64 3.26
N LEU A 320 15.93 -21.35 2.71
CA LEU A 320 14.86 -22.33 2.49
C LEU A 320 15.34 -23.50 1.63
N ALA A 321 16.08 -23.24 0.55
CA ALA A 321 16.66 -24.28 -0.31
C ALA A 321 17.65 -25.20 0.44
N THR A 322 18.38 -24.67 1.42
CA THR A 322 19.28 -25.46 2.28
C THR A 322 18.50 -26.23 3.35
N LEU A 323 17.44 -25.62 3.90
CA LEU A 323 16.61 -26.20 4.95
C LEU A 323 15.74 -27.38 4.46
N GLU A 324 15.48 -27.50 3.16
CA GLU A 324 14.85 -28.70 2.56
C GLU A 324 15.60 -30.00 2.86
N GLN A 325 16.88 -29.94 3.25
CA GLN A 325 17.68 -31.11 3.61
C GLN A 325 17.36 -31.67 4.99
N VAL A 326 16.60 -30.95 5.83
CA VAL A 326 16.25 -31.39 7.18
C VAL A 326 15.17 -32.48 7.10
N PRO A 327 15.46 -33.73 7.51
CA PRO A 327 14.58 -34.85 7.25
C PRO A 327 13.32 -34.82 8.13
N GLY A 328 12.16 -35.02 7.51
CA GLY A 328 10.88 -35.21 8.20
C GLY A 328 10.36 -33.93 8.87
N VAL A 329 10.70 -32.78 8.31
CA VAL A 329 10.28 -31.45 8.73
C VAL A 329 9.80 -30.69 7.48
N GLU A 330 8.71 -29.96 7.62
CA GLU A 330 8.22 -29.01 6.65
C GLU A 330 8.56 -27.60 7.16
N ILE A 331 9.23 -26.80 6.33
CA ILE A 331 9.71 -25.47 6.71
C ILE A 331 9.22 -24.47 5.68
N LYS A 332 8.57 -23.41 6.14
CA LYS A 332 8.09 -22.31 5.30
C LYS A 332 8.36 -20.97 5.96
N GLU A 333 8.51 -19.91 5.15
CA GLU A 333 8.56 -18.54 5.65
C GLU A 333 7.13 -18.07 5.97
N LEU A 334 6.92 -17.56 7.19
CA LEU A 334 5.71 -16.84 7.57
C LEU A 334 5.86 -15.38 7.16
N ILE A 335 5.11 -14.99 6.13
CA ILE A 335 5.08 -13.62 5.62
C ILE A 335 3.83 -12.96 6.19
N ILE A 336 4.00 -12.11 7.20
CA ILE A 336 2.91 -11.37 7.83
C ILE A 336 2.69 -10.10 7.03
N ASP A 337 1.46 -9.86 6.58
CA ASP A 337 1.07 -8.61 5.92
C ASP A 337 -0.34 -8.16 6.38
N PRO A 338 -0.79 -6.94 6.00
CA PRO A 338 -2.09 -6.44 6.45
C PRO A 338 -3.31 -7.27 6.02
N LEU A 339 -3.22 -8.09 4.96
CA LEU A 339 -4.28 -9.03 4.55
C LEU A 339 -4.11 -10.41 5.22
N SER A 340 -2.88 -10.80 5.53
CA SER A 340 -2.55 -12.06 6.21
C SER A 340 -1.84 -11.82 7.54
N PRO A 341 -2.58 -11.43 8.60
CA PRO A 341 -2.03 -11.30 9.96
C PRO A 341 -1.42 -12.61 10.47
N ASP A 342 -1.97 -13.75 10.06
CA ASP A 342 -1.54 -15.09 10.48
C ASP A 342 -0.43 -15.67 9.59
N GLY A 343 0.00 -14.94 8.55
CA GLY A 343 1.07 -15.35 7.65
C GLY A 343 0.69 -16.44 6.64
N GLU A 344 -0.61 -16.67 6.44
CA GLU A 344 -1.11 -17.60 5.43
C GLU A 344 -1.06 -16.98 4.04
N ASN A 345 -0.19 -17.52 3.18
CA ASN A 345 -0.02 -17.04 1.81
C ASN A 345 -0.34 -18.13 0.79
N GLY A 346 -0.90 -17.71 -0.34
CA GLY A 346 -1.22 -18.58 -1.47
C GLY A 346 -2.72 -18.72 -1.72
N LEU A 347 -3.07 -19.71 -2.51
CA LEU A 347 -4.46 -20.01 -2.85
C LEU A 347 -5.07 -20.87 -1.74
N ILE A 348 -6.16 -20.41 -1.11
CA ILE A 348 -6.89 -21.17 -0.10
C ILE A 348 -8.23 -21.63 -0.67
N VAL A 349 -8.48 -22.93 -0.63
CA VAL A 349 -9.77 -23.52 -1.00
C VAL A 349 -10.44 -24.05 0.27
N GLN A 350 -11.57 -23.46 0.62
CA GLN A 350 -12.38 -23.83 1.78
C GLN A 350 -13.49 -24.78 1.36
N ILE A 351 -13.48 -26.00 1.91
CA ILE A 351 -14.53 -27.00 1.67
C ILE A 351 -15.45 -27.09 2.88
N PHE A 352 -16.70 -26.70 2.70
CA PHE A 352 -17.74 -26.76 3.72
C PHE A 352 -18.50 -28.09 3.64
N GLY A 353 -18.82 -28.66 4.81
CA GLY A 353 -19.58 -29.90 4.91
C GLY A 353 -19.55 -30.53 6.30
N TYR A 354 -20.42 -31.50 6.57
CA TYR A 354 -20.59 -32.07 7.92
C TYR A 354 -19.80 -33.35 8.18
N ASP A 355 -19.83 -34.31 7.24
CA ASP A 355 -19.19 -35.62 7.38
C ASP A 355 -17.67 -35.51 7.18
N PRO A 356 -16.85 -35.80 8.21
CA PRO A 356 -15.39 -35.75 8.11
C PRO A 356 -14.80 -36.73 7.09
N ALA A 357 -15.41 -37.91 6.90
CA ALA A 357 -14.87 -38.94 6.02
C ALA A 357 -15.04 -38.53 4.54
N LEU A 358 -16.25 -38.12 4.17
CA LEU A 358 -16.55 -37.62 2.83
C LEU A 358 -15.78 -36.34 2.53
N LYS A 359 -15.62 -35.45 3.51
CA LYS A 359 -14.83 -34.23 3.35
C LYS A 359 -13.36 -34.54 3.06
N LYS A 360 -12.78 -35.50 3.77
CA LYS A 360 -11.40 -35.94 3.53
C LYS A 360 -11.22 -36.49 2.12
N GLU A 361 -12.19 -37.28 1.62
CA GLU A 361 -12.19 -37.79 0.25
C GLU A 361 -12.24 -36.66 -0.78
N LEU A 362 -13.15 -35.69 -0.60
CA LEU A 362 -13.25 -34.51 -1.47
C LEU A 362 -11.97 -33.67 -1.41
N SER A 363 -11.40 -33.46 -0.23
CA SER A 363 -10.17 -32.69 -0.06
C SER A 363 -8.97 -33.33 -0.75
N GLU A 364 -8.83 -34.65 -0.69
CA GLU A 364 -7.77 -35.37 -1.39
C GLU A 364 -7.95 -35.30 -2.92
N GLY A 365 -9.20 -35.41 -3.40
CA GLY A 365 -9.52 -35.23 -4.82
C GLY A 365 -9.17 -33.82 -5.33
N VAL A 366 -9.58 -32.79 -4.58
CA VAL A 366 -9.26 -31.39 -4.89
C VAL A 366 -7.75 -31.15 -4.84
N LYS A 367 -7.05 -31.69 -3.84
CA LYS A 367 -5.59 -31.57 -3.71
C LYS A 367 -4.86 -32.10 -4.95
N GLN A 368 -5.23 -33.28 -5.44
CA GLN A 368 -4.62 -33.85 -6.66
C GLN A 368 -4.91 -33.02 -7.91
N GLN A 369 -6.11 -32.43 -7.98
CA GLN A 369 -6.48 -31.56 -9.08
C GLN A 369 -5.72 -30.23 -9.05
N LEU A 370 -5.56 -29.61 -7.87
CA LEU A 370 -4.77 -28.39 -7.72
C LEU A 370 -3.30 -28.61 -8.11
N LEU A 371 -2.71 -29.75 -7.75
CA LEU A 371 -1.35 -30.12 -8.17
C LEU A 371 -1.17 -30.26 -9.69
N SER A 372 -2.26 -30.31 -10.47
CA SER A 372 -2.18 -30.33 -11.94
C SER A 372 -2.09 -28.93 -12.58
N ILE A 373 -2.30 -27.86 -11.80
CA ILE A 373 -2.20 -26.48 -12.24
C ILE A 373 -0.72 -26.07 -12.30
N ASP A 374 -0.31 -25.47 -13.42
CA ASP A 374 1.06 -25.03 -13.61
C ASP A 374 1.42 -23.89 -12.64
N GLY A 375 2.52 -24.06 -11.91
CA GLY A 375 2.98 -23.14 -10.87
C GLY A 375 2.44 -23.37 -9.46
N ILE A 376 1.64 -24.42 -9.23
CA ILE A 376 1.37 -24.92 -7.87
C ILE A 376 2.44 -25.94 -7.48
N VAL A 377 3.20 -25.68 -6.42
CA VAL A 377 4.32 -26.55 -6.00
C VAL A 377 3.89 -27.51 -4.91
N ASN A 378 3.28 -26.99 -3.87
CA ASN A 378 2.82 -27.75 -2.71
C ASN A 378 1.35 -27.44 -2.43
N VAL A 379 0.62 -28.45 -1.99
CA VAL A 379 -0.76 -28.31 -1.55
C VAL A 379 -0.92 -29.00 -0.22
N PHE A 380 -1.39 -28.26 0.77
CA PHE A 380 -1.59 -28.69 2.15
C PHE A 380 -3.07 -28.76 2.44
N SER A 381 -3.48 -29.76 3.21
CA SER A 381 -4.86 -29.90 3.67
C SER A 381 -4.87 -30.01 5.17
N THR A 382 -5.73 -29.24 5.83
CA THR A 382 -5.95 -29.37 7.28
C THR A 382 -6.55 -30.74 7.65
N SER A 383 -7.16 -31.47 6.69
CA SER A 383 -7.64 -32.85 6.89
C SER A 383 -6.52 -33.92 6.89
N ASP A 384 -5.31 -33.58 6.44
CA ASP A 384 -4.16 -34.49 6.48
C ASP A 384 -3.59 -34.62 7.90
N GLN A 385 -3.92 -33.67 8.77
CA GLN A 385 -3.43 -33.60 10.14
C GLN A 385 -4.20 -34.54 11.08
N GLY A 386 -3.83 -35.82 11.05
CA GLY A 386 -4.33 -36.81 12.00
C GLY A 386 -3.43 -36.93 13.23
N ARG A 387 -3.93 -36.62 14.43
CA ARG A 387 -3.19 -36.83 15.68
C ARG A 387 -3.39 -38.26 16.19
N PRO A 388 -2.31 -39.03 16.43
CA PRO A 388 -2.39 -40.30 17.14
C PRO A 388 -2.87 -40.07 18.58
N GLU A 389 -3.94 -40.76 18.97
CA GLU A 389 -4.56 -40.68 20.28
C GLU A 389 -4.82 -42.08 20.87
N LEU A 390 -4.87 -42.16 22.20
CA LEU A 390 -5.32 -43.34 22.92
C LEU A 390 -6.74 -43.09 23.43
N ARG A 391 -7.72 -43.73 22.80
CA ARG A 391 -9.12 -43.62 23.18
C ARG A 391 -9.47 -44.61 24.28
N LEU A 392 -10.00 -44.10 25.39
CA LEU A 392 -10.52 -44.92 26.48
C LEU A 392 -11.98 -45.27 26.25
N ASN A 393 -12.25 -46.49 25.78
CA ASN A 393 -13.59 -47.01 25.59
C ASN A 393 -14.08 -47.67 26.89
N MET A 394 -14.96 -46.98 27.62
CA MET A 394 -15.49 -47.45 28.89
C MET A 394 -16.60 -48.48 28.71
N ASP A 395 -16.49 -49.62 29.39
CA ASP A 395 -17.53 -50.65 29.43
C ASP A 395 -18.56 -50.29 30.52
N ARG A 396 -19.65 -49.65 30.10
CA ARG A 396 -20.69 -49.14 31.00
C ARG A 396 -21.33 -50.26 31.84
N GLU A 397 -21.45 -51.46 31.30
CA GLU A 397 -22.04 -52.60 32.01
C GLU A 397 -21.12 -53.07 33.14
N ARG A 398 -19.81 -53.23 32.85
CA ARG A 398 -18.84 -53.65 33.88
C ARG A 398 -18.66 -52.60 34.96
N ILE A 399 -18.61 -51.33 34.58
CA ILE A 399 -18.51 -50.19 35.51
C ILE A 399 -19.73 -50.16 36.44
N SER A 400 -20.94 -50.37 35.91
CA SER A 400 -22.15 -50.39 36.74
C SER A 400 -22.19 -51.58 37.70
N ARG A 401 -21.68 -52.76 37.31
CA ARG A 401 -21.64 -53.96 38.18
C ARG A 401 -20.76 -53.78 39.42
N VAL A 402 -19.74 -52.93 39.34
CA VAL A 402 -18.86 -52.60 40.48
C VAL A 402 -19.34 -51.36 41.25
N GLY A 403 -20.55 -50.87 40.96
CA GLY A 403 -21.14 -49.73 41.65
C GLY A 403 -20.49 -48.38 41.30
N MET A 404 -19.73 -48.31 40.20
CA MET A 404 -19.06 -47.09 39.76
C MET A 404 -19.85 -46.37 38.65
N THR A 405 -19.51 -45.11 38.43
CA THR A 405 -19.95 -44.30 37.29
C THR A 405 -18.80 -44.10 36.30
N THR A 406 -19.13 -43.82 35.04
CA THR A 406 -18.11 -43.48 34.03
C THR A 406 -17.30 -42.25 34.43
N ASN A 407 -17.90 -41.29 35.13
CA ASN A 407 -17.20 -40.10 35.62
C ASN A 407 -16.13 -40.45 36.67
N GLN A 408 -16.46 -41.33 37.63
CA GLN A 408 -15.48 -41.78 38.64
C GLN A 408 -14.28 -42.49 38.00
N VAL A 409 -14.52 -43.35 37.00
CA VAL A 409 -13.45 -44.00 36.24
C VAL A 409 -12.65 -42.98 35.44
N ALA A 410 -13.31 -42.02 34.78
CA ALA A 410 -12.66 -40.94 34.05
C ALA A 410 -11.75 -40.10 34.95
N SER A 411 -12.25 -39.65 36.11
CA SER A 411 -11.50 -38.86 37.08
C SER A 411 -10.32 -39.64 37.66
N ALA A 412 -10.49 -40.93 37.97
CA ALA A 412 -9.40 -41.76 38.45
C ALA A 412 -8.27 -41.87 37.41
N VAL A 413 -8.61 -42.08 36.14
CA VAL A 413 -7.62 -42.11 35.05
C VAL A 413 -7.01 -40.72 34.83
N ALA A 414 -7.80 -39.66 34.85
CA ALA A 414 -7.31 -38.29 34.70
C ALA A 414 -6.31 -37.92 35.79
N ASN A 415 -6.64 -38.19 37.07
CA ASN A 415 -5.75 -37.92 38.20
C ASN A 415 -4.47 -38.77 38.13
N ALA A 416 -4.58 -40.02 37.66
CA ALA A 416 -3.42 -40.90 37.49
C ALA A 416 -2.47 -40.41 36.37
N VAL A 417 -3.03 -39.94 35.25
CA VAL A 417 -2.26 -39.61 34.04
C VAL A 417 -1.84 -38.14 33.99
N LYS A 418 -2.79 -37.19 34.13
CA LYS A 418 -2.57 -35.74 34.10
C LYS A 418 -2.13 -35.17 35.45
N GLY A 419 -2.35 -35.92 36.53
CA GLY A 419 -2.20 -35.42 37.88
C GLY A 419 -3.42 -34.66 38.38
N SER A 420 -3.47 -34.48 39.69
CA SER A 420 -4.47 -33.64 40.36
C SER A 420 -3.76 -32.64 41.27
N ILE A 421 -4.15 -31.36 41.19
CA ILE A 421 -3.68 -30.33 42.11
C ILE A 421 -4.26 -30.65 43.49
N ALA A 422 -3.40 -31.08 44.41
CA ALA A 422 -3.81 -31.48 45.75
C ALA A 422 -4.01 -30.26 46.66
N THR A 423 -3.16 -29.24 46.49
CA THR A 423 -3.22 -27.95 47.18
C THR A 423 -2.39 -26.95 46.39
N SER A 424 -2.54 -25.66 46.68
CA SER A 424 -1.53 -24.67 46.38
C SER A 424 -0.76 -24.29 47.64
N PHE A 425 0.47 -23.81 47.45
CA PHE A 425 1.38 -23.36 48.49
C PHE A 425 1.92 -22.00 48.09
N VAL A 426 1.78 -20.99 48.95
CA VAL A 426 2.27 -19.64 48.68
C VAL A 426 3.60 -19.43 49.37
N ASP A 427 4.64 -19.12 48.60
CA ASP A 427 5.94 -18.70 49.13
C ASP A 427 6.35 -17.36 48.53
N GLN A 428 6.71 -16.41 49.39
CA GLN A 428 7.12 -15.05 49.00
C GLN A 428 6.13 -14.32 48.07
N GLY A 429 4.83 -14.64 48.17
CA GLY A 429 3.78 -14.05 47.34
C GLY A 429 3.61 -14.72 45.96
N VAL A 430 4.37 -15.77 45.66
CA VAL A 430 4.20 -16.63 44.48
C VAL A 430 3.43 -17.88 44.90
N GLU A 431 2.35 -18.19 44.18
CA GLU A 431 1.55 -19.39 44.40
C GLU A 431 2.12 -20.56 43.58
N PHE A 432 2.37 -21.68 44.25
CA PHE A 432 2.87 -22.92 43.66
C PHE A 432 1.81 -24.00 43.77
N GLU A 433 1.43 -24.61 42.65
CA GLU A 433 0.51 -25.75 42.65
C GLU A 433 1.26 -27.04 43.02
N VAL A 434 0.71 -27.79 43.98
CA VAL A 434 1.23 -29.10 44.37
C VAL A 434 0.48 -30.17 43.58
N LEU A 435 1.07 -30.59 42.46
CA LEU A 435 0.54 -31.62 41.58
C LEU A 435 0.89 -33.02 42.11
N VAL A 436 -0.12 -33.89 42.22
CA VAL A 436 0.06 -35.32 42.53
C VAL A 436 -0.27 -36.14 41.30
N GLU A 437 0.68 -36.91 40.80
CA GLU A 437 0.54 -37.79 39.64
C GLU A 437 1.29 -39.11 39.83
N LEU A 438 0.99 -40.12 38.99
CA LEU A 438 1.78 -41.35 38.95
C LEU A 438 3.18 -41.09 38.37
N ASP A 439 4.16 -41.87 38.83
CA ASP A 439 5.52 -41.86 38.30
C ASP A 439 5.48 -42.06 36.77
N PRO A 440 6.21 -41.26 35.98
CA PRO A 440 6.25 -41.38 34.52
C PRO A 440 6.48 -42.80 34.01
N LYS A 441 7.25 -43.63 34.74
CA LYS A 441 7.51 -45.03 34.38
C LYS A 441 6.23 -45.87 34.35
N ASP A 442 5.31 -45.62 35.28
CA ASP A 442 4.05 -46.35 35.45
C ASP A 442 2.95 -45.89 34.49
N LYS A 443 3.23 -44.90 33.63
CA LYS A 443 2.29 -44.37 32.62
C LYS A 443 2.91 -44.23 31.22
N SER A 444 4.12 -44.75 31.02
CA SER A 444 4.88 -44.58 29.77
C SER A 444 4.40 -45.50 28.63
N GLN A 445 3.87 -46.70 28.94
CA GLN A 445 3.39 -47.64 27.94
C GLN A 445 1.86 -47.84 28.01
N THR A 446 1.25 -48.20 26.88
CA THR A 446 -0.19 -48.52 26.81
C THR A 446 -0.58 -49.66 27.76
N LEU A 447 0.33 -50.61 28.01
CA LEU A 447 0.10 -51.71 28.94
C LEU A 447 0.05 -51.22 30.40
N ASP A 448 0.89 -50.26 30.76
CA ASP A 448 0.93 -49.66 32.09
C ASP A 448 -0.36 -48.89 32.37
N LEU A 449 -0.80 -48.09 31.40
CA LEU A 449 -2.10 -47.40 31.46
C LEU A 449 -3.27 -48.37 31.66
N SER A 450 -3.23 -49.55 31.02
CA SER A 450 -4.25 -50.59 31.18
C SER A 450 -4.24 -51.26 32.56
N ASN A 451 -3.10 -51.18 33.26
CA ASN A 451 -2.90 -51.76 34.59
C ASN A 451 -3.04 -50.74 35.73
N ILE A 452 -3.34 -49.47 35.43
CA ILE A 452 -3.66 -48.43 36.43
C ILE A 452 -4.71 -48.98 37.40
N GLN A 453 -4.41 -48.93 38.69
CA GLN A 453 -5.30 -49.42 39.74
C GLN A 453 -6.36 -48.37 40.06
N ILE A 454 -7.62 -48.80 39.98
CA ILE A 454 -8.78 -47.98 40.30
C ILE A 454 -9.43 -48.54 41.56
N GLN A 455 -9.62 -47.67 42.55
CA GLN A 455 -10.30 -48.04 43.77
C GLN A 455 -11.81 -48.03 43.56
N THR A 456 -12.45 -49.13 43.90
CA THR A 456 -13.91 -49.27 43.89
C THR A 456 -14.54 -48.68 45.15
N PRO A 457 -15.84 -48.35 45.15
CA PRO A 457 -16.56 -47.88 46.34
C PRO A 457 -16.54 -48.89 47.51
N THR A 458 -16.32 -50.18 47.24
CA THR A 458 -16.17 -51.23 48.27
C THR A 458 -14.78 -51.22 48.92
N GLY A 459 -13.84 -50.42 48.42
CA GLY A 459 -12.47 -50.31 48.91
C GLY A 459 -11.46 -51.22 48.18
N ASP A 460 -11.94 -52.12 47.31
CA ASP A 460 -11.10 -53.02 46.52
C ASP A 460 -10.42 -52.29 45.37
N TRP A 461 -9.23 -52.73 44.98
CA TRP A 461 -8.49 -52.21 43.83
C TRP A 461 -8.62 -53.14 42.63
N MET A 462 -8.80 -52.56 41.45
CA MET A 462 -8.80 -53.32 40.20
C MET A 462 -8.14 -52.57 39.05
N PRO A 463 -7.51 -53.28 38.10
CA PRO A 463 -6.88 -52.65 36.95
C PRO A 463 -7.91 -52.08 35.97
N LEU A 464 -7.57 -50.95 35.33
CA LEU A 464 -8.41 -50.25 34.35
C LEU A 464 -8.93 -51.17 33.24
N LYS A 465 -8.13 -52.15 32.78
CA LYS A 465 -8.52 -53.12 31.73
C LYS A 465 -9.80 -53.92 32.02
N ASN A 466 -10.19 -54.03 33.29
CA ASN A 466 -11.43 -54.70 33.67
C ASN A 466 -12.67 -53.81 33.42
N LEU A 467 -12.48 -52.49 33.42
CA LEU A 467 -13.55 -51.48 33.34
C LEU A 467 -13.58 -50.76 31.98
N ALA A 468 -12.46 -50.70 31.27
CA ALA A 468 -12.34 -50.00 30.00
C ALA A 468 -11.26 -50.64 29.11
N ARG A 469 -11.34 -50.37 27.80
CA ARG A 469 -10.34 -50.76 26.80
C ARG A 469 -9.67 -49.50 26.23
N LEU A 470 -8.35 -49.55 26.10
CA LEU A 470 -7.58 -48.54 25.38
C LEU A 470 -7.42 -48.96 23.92
N GLU A 471 -7.82 -48.10 22.99
CA GLU A 471 -7.67 -48.32 21.56
C GLU A 471 -6.87 -47.17 20.94
N ARG A 472 -5.97 -47.50 20.01
CA ARG A 472 -5.27 -46.50 19.21
C ARG A 472 -6.25 -45.96 18.17
N TYR A 473 -6.34 -44.64 18.10
CA TYR A 473 -7.21 -43.95 17.16
C TYR A 473 -6.44 -42.76 16.58
N THR A 474 -6.80 -42.33 15.37
CA THR A 474 -6.26 -41.12 14.77
C THR A 474 -7.38 -40.09 14.70
N GLY A 475 -7.33 -39.11 15.59
CA GLY A 475 -8.30 -38.02 15.65
C GLY A 475 -7.89 -36.82 14.78
N PRO A 476 -8.82 -35.91 14.46
CA PRO A 476 -8.44 -34.62 13.88
C PRO A 476 -7.64 -33.80 14.89
N THR A 477 -6.58 -33.10 14.46
CA THR A 477 -5.85 -32.16 15.33
C THR A 477 -6.74 -31.02 15.79
N ASN A 478 -7.45 -30.40 14.84
CA ASN A 478 -8.38 -29.29 15.06
C ASN A 478 -9.67 -29.45 14.24
N VAL A 479 -10.75 -28.80 14.70
CA VAL A 479 -12.02 -28.71 13.95
C VAL A 479 -12.31 -27.25 13.66
N LEU A 480 -11.85 -26.79 12.50
CA LEU A 480 -12.06 -25.42 12.03
C LEU A 480 -13.54 -25.20 11.68
N ARG A 481 -14.06 -24.03 12.06
CA ARG A 481 -15.41 -23.60 11.74
C ARG A 481 -15.44 -22.14 11.32
N ILE A 482 -16.09 -21.87 10.19
CA ILE A 482 -16.37 -20.51 9.70
C ILE A 482 -17.89 -20.37 9.63
N ASN A 483 -18.43 -19.30 10.20
CA ASN A 483 -19.87 -19.05 10.26
C ASN A 483 -20.68 -20.24 10.84
N GLN A 484 -20.13 -20.91 11.86
CA GLN A 484 -20.66 -22.12 12.52
C GLN A 484 -20.67 -23.41 11.68
N GLU A 485 -20.18 -23.37 10.44
CA GLU A 485 -20.05 -24.53 9.59
C GLU A 485 -18.64 -25.10 9.66
N ARG A 486 -18.51 -26.44 9.64
CA ARG A 486 -17.19 -27.08 9.63
C ARG A 486 -16.55 -26.90 8.26
N VAL A 487 -15.31 -26.43 8.24
CA VAL A 487 -14.54 -26.19 7.02
C VAL A 487 -13.26 -27.04 7.05
N THR A 488 -12.81 -27.47 5.87
CA THR A 488 -11.44 -27.93 5.67
C THR A 488 -10.80 -27.00 4.67
N GLU A 489 -9.68 -26.40 5.08
CA GLU A 489 -8.86 -25.57 4.22
C GLU A 489 -7.80 -26.40 3.51
N ILE A 490 -7.68 -26.12 2.20
CA ILE A 490 -6.64 -26.61 1.32
C ILE A 490 -5.83 -25.40 0.86
N THR A 491 -4.58 -25.31 1.31
CA THR A 491 -3.67 -24.21 1.02
C THR A 491 -2.69 -24.64 -0.05
N ALA A 492 -2.61 -23.91 -1.16
CA ALA A 492 -1.70 -24.17 -2.25
C ALA A 492 -0.64 -23.07 -2.35
N GLU A 493 0.62 -23.48 -2.26
CA GLU A 493 1.78 -22.62 -2.46
C GLU A 493 2.05 -22.41 -3.96
N LEU A 494 2.32 -21.16 -4.32
CA LEU A 494 2.51 -20.73 -5.69
C LEU A 494 3.99 -20.42 -5.97
N SER A 495 4.51 -20.92 -7.08
CA SER A 495 5.83 -20.59 -7.59
C SER A 495 5.79 -20.44 -9.10
N GLY A 496 6.25 -19.29 -9.61
CA GLY A 496 6.26 -19.01 -11.05
C GLY A 496 4.92 -18.59 -11.66
N THR A 497 3.83 -18.61 -10.88
CA THR A 497 2.48 -18.15 -11.28
C THR A 497 1.95 -17.11 -10.28
N ASP A 498 1.20 -16.13 -10.76
CA ASP A 498 0.55 -15.14 -9.89
C ASP A 498 -0.74 -15.68 -9.27
N LEU A 499 -1.07 -15.18 -8.07
CA LEU A 499 -2.23 -15.62 -7.29
C LEU A 499 -3.56 -15.48 -8.03
N LYS A 500 -3.72 -14.47 -8.87
CA LYS A 500 -4.94 -14.25 -9.64
C LYS A 500 -5.12 -15.32 -10.71
N THR A 501 -4.07 -15.64 -11.48
CA THR A 501 -4.11 -16.71 -12.47
C THR A 501 -4.40 -18.06 -11.81
N ALA A 502 -3.69 -18.39 -10.72
CA ALA A 502 -3.92 -19.62 -9.96
C ALA A 502 -5.35 -19.73 -9.41
N THR A 503 -5.91 -18.62 -8.90
CA THR A 503 -7.31 -18.58 -8.41
C THR A 503 -8.32 -18.80 -9.53
N ALA A 504 -8.09 -18.20 -10.70
CA ALA A 504 -8.97 -18.37 -11.86
C ALA A 504 -8.95 -19.81 -12.38
N ASP A 505 -7.76 -20.42 -12.47
CA ASP A 505 -7.61 -21.81 -12.91
C ASP A 505 -8.21 -22.79 -11.90
N ALA A 506 -8.02 -22.56 -10.60
CA ALA A 506 -8.65 -23.33 -9.55
C ALA A 506 -10.17 -23.22 -9.59
N ARG A 507 -10.73 -22.03 -9.80
CA ARG A 507 -12.20 -21.83 -9.95
C ARG A 507 -12.74 -22.63 -11.12
N ASN A 508 -12.10 -22.53 -12.29
CA ASN A 508 -12.50 -23.27 -13.49
C ASN A 508 -12.48 -24.79 -13.28
N LEU A 509 -11.56 -25.28 -12.44
CA LEU A 509 -11.44 -26.69 -12.11
C LEU A 509 -12.53 -27.12 -11.12
N LEU A 510 -12.68 -26.38 -10.01
CA LEU A 510 -13.63 -26.71 -8.93
C LEU A 510 -15.10 -26.58 -9.36
N ASP A 511 -15.40 -25.72 -10.34
CA ASP A 511 -16.72 -25.61 -10.97
C ASP A 511 -17.10 -26.86 -11.79
N GLN A 512 -16.13 -27.68 -12.19
CA GLN A 512 -16.36 -28.94 -12.90
C GLN A 512 -16.58 -30.13 -11.95
N VAL A 513 -16.34 -29.95 -10.65
CA VAL A 513 -16.51 -31.00 -9.64
C VAL A 513 -17.99 -31.11 -9.27
N GLU A 514 -18.54 -32.33 -9.31
CA GLU A 514 -19.89 -32.59 -8.80
C GLU A 514 -19.87 -32.63 -7.27
N TRP A 515 -20.22 -31.51 -6.64
CA TRP A 515 -20.30 -31.39 -5.19
C TRP A 515 -21.54 -32.12 -4.64
N PRO A 516 -21.38 -33.04 -3.66
CA PRO A 516 -22.51 -33.72 -3.02
C PRO A 516 -23.45 -32.74 -2.29
N ASP A 517 -24.71 -33.15 -2.10
CA ASP A 517 -25.70 -32.33 -1.40
C ASP A 517 -25.20 -31.89 -0.01
N GLY A 518 -25.26 -30.58 0.26
CA GLY A 518 -24.79 -29.98 1.51
C GLY A 518 -23.28 -29.72 1.59
N TYR A 519 -22.54 -29.93 0.49
CA TYR A 519 -21.16 -29.53 0.34
C TYR A 519 -21.06 -28.34 -0.63
N ARG A 520 -20.15 -27.42 -0.31
CA ARG A 520 -19.77 -26.31 -1.20
C ARG A 520 -18.30 -26.01 -1.01
N TYR A 521 -17.74 -25.34 -1.99
CA TYR A 521 -16.42 -24.76 -1.88
C TYR A 521 -16.50 -23.23 -1.94
N GLU A 522 -15.56 -22.58 -1.29
CA GLU A 522 -15.30 -21.15 -1.46
C GLU A 522 -13.79 -20.99 -1.67
N LEU A 523 -13.42 -20.09 -2.58
CA LEU A 523 -12.03 -19.66 -2.70
C LEU A 523 -11.83 -18.51 -1.73
N ALA A 524 -10.87 -18.67 -0.83
CA ALA A 524 -10.56 -17.74 0.24
C ALA A 524 -9.08 -17.32 0.18
N GLY A 525 -8.69 -16.48 1.12
CA GLY A 525 -7.33 -15.95 1.24
C GLY A 525 -7.18 -14.58 0.61
N THR A 526 -5.94 -14.09 0.64
CA THR A 526 -5.57 -12.72 0.27
C THR A 526 -5.87 -12.37 -1.19
N ALA A 527 -6.03 -13.37 -2.06
CA ALA A 527 -6.35 -13.20 -3.47
C ALA A 527 -7.66 -12.45 -3.71
N GLU A 528 -8.73 -12.89 -3.04
CA GLU A 528 -10.07 -12.35 -3.21
C GLU A 528 -10.13 -10.96 -2.58
N GLU A 529 -9.57 -10.79 -1.38
CA GLU A 529 -9.49 -9.48 -0.71
C GLU A 529 -8.68 -8.46 -1.52
N GLN A 530 -7.59 -8.90 -2.15
CA GLN A 530 -6.78 -8.08 -3.06
C GLN A 530 -7.59 -7.69 -4.31
N ALA A 531 -8.29 -8.63 -4.94
CA ALA A 531 -9.11 -8.37 -6.12
C ALA A 531 -10.28 -7.41 -5.81
N GLU A 532 -10.95 -7.62 -4.68
CA GLU A 532 -12.03 -6.75 -4.19
C GLU A 532 -11.51 -5.34 -3.92
N SER A 533 -10.37 -5.22 -3.22
CA SER A 533 -9.72 -3.93 -2.94
C SER A 533 -9.31 -3.20 -4.22
N PHE A 534 -8.74 -3.91 -5.21
CA PHE A 534 -8.42 -3.32 -6.52
C PHE A 534 -9.67 -2.82 -7.24
N ASN A 535 -10.77 -3.55 -7.18
CA ASN A 535 -12.03 -3.12 -7.77
C ASN A 535 -12.56 -1.84 -7.08
N TYR A 536 -12.57 -1.80 -5.75
CA TYR A 536 -12.96 -0.58 -5.02
C TYR A 536 -12.07 0.62 -5.35
N LEU A 537 -10.76 0.43 -5.48
CA LEU A 537 -9.84 1.50 -5.85
C LEU A 537 -10.02 1.95 -7.30
N MET A 538 -10.36 1.04 -8.22
CA MET A 538 -10.68 1.39 -9.61
C MET A 538 -11.98 2.20 -9.69
N ILE A 539 -13.00 1.83 -8.90
CA ILE A 539 -14.22 2.61 -8.74
C ILE A 539 -13.88 3.98 -8.14
N ALA A 540 -13.05 4.04 -7.10
CA ALA A 540 -12.61 5.30 -6.49
C ALA A 540 -11.85 6.19 -7.49
N PHE A 541 -10.98 5.64 -8.32
CA PHE A 541 -10.30 6.34 -9.41
C PHE A 541 -11.28 6.91 -10.44
N ALA A 542 -12.28 6.13 -10.86
CA ALA A 542 -13.30 6.59 -11.79
C ALA A 542 -14.15 7.72 -11.18
N ILE A 543 -14.57 7.57 -9.93
CA ILE A 543 -15.32 8.61 -9.19
C ILE A 543 -14.46 9.85 -9.02
N ALA A 544 -13.17 9.72 -8.68
CA ALA A 544 -12.25 10.85 -8.58
C ALA A 544 -12.19 11.63 -9.90
N GLY A 545 -12.03 10.93 -11.03
CA GLY A 545 -12.07 11.56 -12.35
C GLY A 545 -13.39 12.30 -12.64
N ILE A 546 -14.54 11.72 -12.29
CA ILE A 546 -15.86 12.35 -12.46
C ILE A 546 -15.99 13.60 -11.56
N LEU A 547 -15.58 13.51 -10.30
CA LEU A 547 -15.68 14.64 -9.38
C LEU A 547 -14.72 15.77 -9.80
N THR A 548 -13.51 15.44 -10.23
CA THR A 548 -12.57 16.41 -10.80
C THR A 548 -13.14 17.07 -12.06
N TYR A 549 -13.82 16.31 -12.92
CA TYR A 549 -14.55 16.85 -14.08
C TYR A 549 -15.62 17.86 -13.65
N MET A 550 -16.44 17.53 -12.64
CA MET A 550 -17.51 18.40 -12.15
C MET A 550 -16.97 19.73 -11.58
N VAL A 551 -15.88 19.68 -10.79
CA VAL A 551 -15.27 20.89 -10.23
C VAL A 551 -14.70 21.77 -11.35
N MET A 552 -14.00 21.17 -12.33
CA MET A 552 -13.50 21.92 -13.48
C MET A 552 -14.60 22.47 -14.37
N ALA A 553 -15.69 21.74 -14.58
CA ALA A 553 -16.82 22.20 -15.37
C ALA A 553 -17.47 23.44 -14.75
N SER A 554 -17.58 23.47 -13.43
CA SER A 554 -18.00 24.64 -12.66
C SER A 554 -17.00 25.80 -12.82
N GLN A 555 -15.70 25.51 -12.76
CA GLN A 555 -14.64 26.53 -12.89
C GLN A 555 -14.62 27.22 -14.26
N PHE A 556 -14.67 26.43 -15.34
CA PHE A 556 -14.57 26.95 -16.71
C PHE A 556 -15.90 27.44 -17.26
N GLU A 557 -16.99 27.23 -16.52
CA GLU A 557 -18.36 27.42 -16.98
C GLU A 557 -18.60 26.69 -18.32
N SER A 558 -17.99 25.50 -18.48
CA SER A 558 -18.02 24.74 -19.72
C SER A 558 -17.70 23.26 -19.52
N LEU A 559 -18.31 22.42 -20.35
CA LEU A 559 -18.12 20.96 -20.37
C LEU A 559 -16.98 20.51 -21.29
N VAL A 560 -16.50 21.39 -22.17
CA VAL A 560 -15.51 21.05 -23.22
C VAL A 560 -14.08 21.13 -22.69
N GLU A 561 -13.72 22.20 -21.99
CA GLU A 561 -12.40 22.44 -21.42
C GLU A 561 -12.00 21.37 -20.39
N PRO A 562 -12.87 20.96 -19.44
CA PRO A 562 -12.57 19.86 -18.53
C PRO A 562 -12.31 18.54 -19.27
N PHE A 563 -13.05 18.26 -20.35
CA PHE A 563 -12.84 17.06 -21.15
C PHE A 563 -11.45 17.06 -21.81
N ILE A 564 -11.02 18.23 -22.32
CA ILE A 564 -9.70 18.39 -22.92
C ILE A 564 -8.58 18.08 -21.92
N ILE A 565 -8.74 18.51 -20.67
CA ILE A 565 -7.75 18.26 -19.60
C ILE A 565 -7.79 16.80 -19.17
N ILE A 566 -8.96 16.23 -18.88
CA ILE A 566 -9.07 14.84 -18.40
C ILE A 566 -8.61 13.82 -19.43
N PHE A 567 -8.71 14.13 -20.72
CA PHE A 567 -8.19 13.26 -21.78
C PHE A 567 -6.70 12.93 -21.61
N THR A 568 -5.91 13.77 -20.94
CA THR A 568 -4.49 13.48 -20.67
C THR A 568 -4.28 12.42 -19.59
N ILE A 569 -5.27 12.15 -18.72
CA ILE A 569 -5.12 11.23 -17.59
C ILE A 569 -4.95 9.78 -18.07
N PRO A 570 -5.81 9.24 -18.95
CA PRO A 570 -5.56 7.92 -19.54
C PRO A 570 -4.24 7.85 -20.31
N LEU A 571 -3.88 8.92 -21.03
CA LEU A 571 -2.61 8.99 -21.75
C LEU A 571 -1.40 9.01 -20.79
N ALA A 572 -1.52 9.59 -19.60
CA ALA A 572 -0.48 9.62 -18.58
C ALA A 572 -0.21 8.22 -18.00
N LEU A 573 -1.17 7.29 -18.07
CA LEU A 573 -0.97 5.88 -17.69
C LEU A 573 0.18 5.23 -18.46
N THR A 574 0.48 5.68 -19.68
CA THR A 574 1.67 5.20 -20.42
C THR A 574 2.97 5.44 -19.65
N GLY A 575 3.12 6.60 -19.02
CA GLY A 575 4.28 6.94 -18.21
C GLY A 575 4.36 6.08 -16.96
N VAL A 576 3.21 5.75 -16.37
CA VAL A 576 3.11 4.86 -15.21
C VAL A 576 3.56 3.45 -15.60
N LEU A 577 2.99 2.87 -16.66
CA LEU A 577 3.33 1.52 -17.12
C LEU A 577 4.81 1.40 -17.47
N LEU A 578 5.37 2.41 -18.17
CA LEU A 578 6.79 2.44 -18.51
C LEU A 578 7.69 2.53 -17.28
N MET A 579 7.32 3.35 -16.29
CA MET A 579 8.08 3.50 -15.06
C MET A 579 8.04 2.23 -14.21
N LEU A 580 6.87 1.62 -14.05
CA LEU A 580 6.73 0.36 -13.30
C LEU A 580 7.50 -0.77 -13.98
N TRP A 581 7.41 -0.86 -15.31
CA TRP A 581 8.16 -1.85 -16.10
C TRP A 581 9.68 -1.64 -16.02
N PHE A 582 10.16 -0.40 -16.13
CA PHE A 582 11.58 -0.09 -16.04
C PHE A 582 12.16 -0.37 -14.65
N THR A 583 11.37 -0.16 -13.60
CA THR A 583 11.77 -0.40 -12.21
C THR A 583 11.52 -1.84 -11.73
N GLY A 584 10.85 -2.67 -12.54
CA GLY A 584 10.46 -4.02 -12.14
C GLY A 584 9.47 -4.05 -10.97
N THR A 585 8.64 -3.00 -10.83
CA THR A 585 7.62 -2.93 -9.78
C THR A 585 6.29 -3.50 -10.24
N SER A 586 5.67 -4.27 -9.34
CA SER A 586 4.33 -4.81 -9.52
C SER A 586 3.26 -3.72 -9.39
N VAL A 587 2.09 -3.98 -9.96
CA VAL A 587 0.89 -3.17 -9.71
C VAL A 587 0.35 -3.53 -8.33
N SER A 588 0.52 -2.60 -7.39
CA SER A 588 0.08 -2.72 -6.00
C SER A 588 -1.04 -1.75 -5.62
N VAL A 589 -1.62 -1.93 -4.44
CA VAL A 589 -2.60 -0.96 -3.91
C VAL A 589 -1.97 0.42 -3.76
N THR A 590 -0.71 0.51 -3.31
CA THR A 590 0.01 1.79 -3.18
C THR A 590 0.27 2.43 -4.56
N SER A 591 0.53 1.64 -5.60
CA SER A 591 0.62 2.15 -6.98
C SER A 591 -0.72 2.72 -7.47
N MET A 592 -1.84 2.07 -7.16
CA MET A 592 -3.19 2.52 -7.56
C MET A 592 -3.58 3.82 -6.87
N VAL A 593 -3.21 3.98 -5.59
CA VAL A 593 -3.36 5.27 -4.89
C VAL A 593 -2.49 6.35 -5.53
N GLY A 594 -1.31 6.00 -6.04
CA GLY A 594 -0.49 6.88 -6.87
C GLY A 594 -1.19 7.31 -8.17
N LEU A 595 -1.93 6.42 -8.83
CA LEU A 595 -2.76 6.76 -10.00
C LEU A 595 -3.89 7.72 -9.65
N ILE A 596 -4.54 7.51 -8.50
CA ILE A 596 -5.56 8.44 -8.01
C ILE A 596 -4.93 9.80 -7.76
N LEU A 597 -3.81 9.88 -7.03
CA LEU A 597 -3.07 11.12 -6.78
C LEU A 597 -2.73 11.87 -8.08
N LEU A 598 -2.24 11.13 -9.08
CA LEU A 598 -1.85 11.68 -10.37
C LEU A 598 -3.01 12.44 -11.04
N THR A 599 -4.25 11.99 -10.89
CA THR A 599 -5.45 12.62 -11.46
C THR A 599 -5.56 14.09 -11.01
N GLY A 600 -5.32 14.38 -9.74
CA GLY A 600 -5.39 15.74 -9.19
C GLY A 600 -4.22 16.61 -9.64
N ILE A 601 -3.00 16.08 -9.53
CA ILE A 601 -1.78 16.85 -9.84
C ILE A 601 -1.71 17.22 -11.32
N VAL A 602 -2.07 16.28 -12.21
CA VAL A 602 -2.04 16.50 -13.66
C VAL A 602 -3.02 17.59 -14.09
N VAL A 603 -4.20 17.61 -13.48
CA VAL A 603 -5.27 18.53 -13.84
C VAL A 603 -4.90 19.98 -13.51
N ASN A 604 -4.19 20.23 -12.40
CA ASN A 604 -3.77 21.57 -11.98
C ASN A 604 -3.02 22.33 -13.08
N ASN A 605 -1.98 21.71 -13.65
CA ASN A 605 -1.18 22.32 -14.71
C ASN A 605 -2.01 22.64 -15.97
N GLY A 606 -3.02 21.82 -16.26
CA GLY A 606 -3.89 21.97 -17.42
C GLY A 606 -4.88 23.12 -17.25
N ILE A 607 -5.47 23.22 -16.05
CA ILE A 607 -6.42 24.27 -15.70
C ILE A 607 -5.80 25.64 -15.96
N VAL A 608 -4.63 25.83 -15.36
CA VAL A 608 -3.92 27.10 -15.27
C VAL A 608 -3.39 27.54 -16.66
N MET A 609 -3.15 26.60 -17.57
CA MET A 609 -2.82 26.88 -18.98
C MET A 609 -4.03 27.26 -19.84
N ILE A 610 -5.10 26.46 -19.81
CA ILE A 610 -6.32 26.74 -20.60
C ILE A 610 -6.94 28.07 -20.16
N ASP A 611 -6.96 28.33 -18.85
CA ASP A 611 -7.48 29.57 -18.29
C ASP A 611 -6.81 30.82 -18.89
N TYR A 612 -5.49 30.75 -19.05
CA TYR A 612 -4.70 31.84 -19.62
C TYR A 612 -4.90 31.99 -21.13
N ILE A 613 -5.04 30.88 -21.86
CA ILE A 613 -5.39 30.90 -23.29
C ILE A 613 -6.74 31.59 -23.49
N LYS A 614 -7.75 31.28 -22.66
CA LYS A 614 -9.07 31.94 -22.71
C LYS A 614 -8.98 33.44 -22.43
N ILE A 615 -8.16 33.86 -21.46
CA ILE A 615 -7.93 35.30 -21.20
C ILE A 615 -7.35 36.00 -22.43
N LEU A 616 -6.39 35.39 -23.14
CA LEU A 616 -5.81 35.95 -24.35
C LEU A 616 -6.84 36.03 -25.50
N GLN A 617 -7.69 35.03 -25.65
CA GLN A 617 -8.77 35.05 -26.64
C GLN A 617 -9.86 36.08 -26.32
N ALA A 618 -10.21 36.24 -25.04
CA ALA A 618 -11.13 37.29 -24.59
C ALA A 618 -10.59 38.71 -24.86
N ARG A 619 -9.26 38.86 -24.95
CA ARG A 619 -8.58 40.10 -25.38
C ARG A 619 -8.51 40.29 -26.89
N GLY A 620 -9.12 39.41 -27.67
CA GLY A 620 -9.20 39.50 -29.14
C GLY A 620 -8.00 38.93 -29.89
N ILE A 621 -7.11 38.18 -29.24
CA ILE A 621 -5.98 37.52 -29.90
C ILE A 621 -6.50 36.29 -30.66
N ASP A 622 -6.00 36.06 -31.89
CA ASP A 622 -6.35 34.90 -32.70
C ASP A 622 -6.10 33.59 -31.93
N ARG A 623 -6.94 32.56 -32.14
CA ARG A 623 -6.86 31.29 -31.40
C ARG A 623 -5.47 30.66 -31.47
N ALA A 624 -4.89 30.54 -32.67
CA ALA A 624 -3.62 29.85 -32.82
C ALA A 624 -2.50 30.62 -32.11
N GLU A 625 -2.51 31.94 -32.23
CA GLU A 625 -1.56 32.83 -31.55
C GLU A 625 -1.75 32.82 -30.02
N ALA A 626 -2.99 32.82 -29.54
CA ALA A 626 -3.33 32.74 -28.13
C ALA A 626 -2.88 31.41 -27.51
N ILE A 627 -3.06 30.29 -28.21
CA ILE A 627 -2.59 28.97 -27.77
C ILE A 627 -1.07 28.95 -27.68
N VAL A 628 -0.35 29.38 -28.75
CA VAL A 628 1.12 29.39 -28.75
C VAL A 628 1.66 30.29 -27.65
N THR A 629 1.15 31.51 -27.54
CA THR A 629 1.59 32.49 -26.54
C THR A 629 1.28 32.02 -25.12
N GLY A 630 0.07 31.49 -24.91
CA GLY A 630 -0.38 31.03 -23.61
C GLY A 630 0.41 29.81 -23.12
N ALA A 631 0.59 28.80 -23.98
CA ALA A 631 1.35 27.61 -23.65
C ALA A 631 2.85 27.91 -23.47
N THR A 632 3.43 28.82 -24.28
CA THR A 632 4.85 29.23 -24.15
C THR A 632 5.11 29.91 -22.81
N ARG A 633 4.24 30.85 -22.40
CA ARG A 633 4.36 31.53 -21.10
C ARG A 633 4.18 30.58 -19.91
N ARG A 634 3.50 29.45 -20.12
CA ARG A 634 3.26 28.43 -19.10
C ARG A 634 4.31 27.33 -19.04
N LEU A 635 5.20 27.24 -20.02
CA LEU A 635 6.23 26.21 -20.08
C LEU A 635 7.10 26.20 -18.82
N ARG A 636 7.65 27.36 -18.44
CA ARG A 636 8.55 27.46 -17.27
C ARG A 636 7.81 27.13 -15.96
N PRO A 637 6.61 27.66 -15.69
CA PRO A 637 5.86 27.30 -14.48
C PRO A 637 5.50 25.82 -14.42
N ILE A 638 4.99 25.24 -15.51
CA ILE A 638 4.63 23.81 -15.58
C ILE A 638 5.85 22.92 -15.38
N LEU A 639 7.00 23.25 -15.96
CA LEU A 639 8.23 22.49 -15.72
C LEU A 639 8.70 22.64 -14.27
N MET A 640 8.57 23.83 -13.69
CA MET A 640 8.97 24.07 -12.31
C MET A 640 8.18 23.19 -11.35
N THR A 641 6.85 23.20 -11.43
CA THR A 641 5.96 22.39 -10.58
C THR A 641 6.20 20.90 -10.82
N ALA A 642 6.28 20.47 -12.09
CA ALA A 642 6.56 19.07 -12.41
C ALA A 642 7.90 18.60 -11.82
N PHE A 643 8.97 19.37 -11.97
CA PHE A 643 10.27 18.98 -11.42
C PHE A 643 10.33 19.06 -9.89
N THR A 644 9.64 20.00 -9.25
CA THR A 644 9.57 20.03 -7.78
C THR A 644 8.87 18.79 -7.24
N THR A 645 7.72 18.40 -7.82
CA THR A 645 6.98 17.20 -7.40
C THR A 645 7.72 15.92 -7.74
N ILE A 646 8.32 15.82 -8.93
CA ILE A 646 9.11 14.64 -9.32
C ILE A 646 10.29 14.47 -8.37
N LEU A 647 11.12 15.51 -8.18
CA LEU A 647 12.31 15.39 -7.35
C LEU A 647 12.01 15.26 -5.86
N SER A 648 10.88 15.79 -5.36
CA SER A 648 10.47 15.54 -3.97
C SER A 648 10.17 14.06 -3.72
N MET A 649 9.72 13.34 -4.75
CA MET A 649 9.37 11.91 -4.65
C MET A 649 10.53 10.97 -5.00
N VAL A 650 11.63 11.47 -5.60
CA VAL A 650 12.79 10.64 -5.98
C VAL A 650 13.38 9.86 -4.80
N PRO A 651 13.66 10.46 -3.62
CA PRO A 651 14.20 9.71 -2.49
C PRO A 651 13.32 8.52 -2.07
N LEU A 652 12.00 8.72 -2.08
CA LEU A 652 11.02 7.68 -1.76
C LEU A 652 10.93 6.60 -2.86
N ALA A 653 10.99 7.00 -4.14
CA ALA A 653 10.96 6.09 -5.27
C ALA A 653 12.23 5.22 -5.42
N LEU A 654 13.35 5.69 -4.88
CA LEU A 654 14.63 4.97 -4.85
C LEU A 654 14.77 4.04 -3.63
N GLU A 655 13.74 3.93 -2.80
CA GLU A 655 13.73 3.07 -1.60
C GLU A 655 14.89 3.39 -0.64
N ILE A 656 15.20 4.68 -0.47
CA ILE A 656 16.28 5.10 0.43
C ILE A 656 15.80 4.97 1.88
N GLY A 657 16.23 3.89 2.54
CA GLY A 657 15.98 3.61 3.95
C GLY A 657 14.82 2.64 4.19
N SER A 658 14.87 1.92 5.30
CA SER A 658 13.87 0.90 5.66
C SER A 658 12.47 1.50 5.80
N GLY A 659 11.46 0.78 5.31
CA GLY A 659 10.05 1.17 5.33
C GLY A 659 9.62 2.08 4.17
N SER A 660 10.54 2.43 3.27
CA SER A 660 10.23 3.19 2.05
C SER A 660 9.68 2.31 0.93
N GLU A 661 9.95 1.00 0.98
CA GLU A 661 9.51 -0.03 0.04
C GLU A 661 7.99 -0.08 -0.09
N THR A 662 7.27 0.11 1.03
CA THR A 662 5.80 0.18 1.04
C THR A 662 5.26 1.26 0.10
N TRP A 663 5.92 2.41 0.06
CA TRP A 663 5.45 3.64 -0.61
C TRP A 663 6.14 3.94 -1.93
N SER A 664 7.23 3.22 -2.24
CA SER A 664 7.99 3.38 -3.48
C SER A 664 7.12 3.17 -4.73
N PRO A 665 6.17 2.20 -4.80
CA PRO A 665 5.33 2.02 -5.99
C PRO A 665 4.41 3.22 -6.23
N MET A 666 3.95 3.86 -5.15
CA MET A 666 3.16 5.10 -5.23
C MET A 666 4.00 6.23 -5.82
N ALA A 667 5.21 6.45 -5.31
CA ALA A 667 6.13 7.48 -5.79
C ALA A 667 6.56 7.24 -7.24
N ARG A 668 6.90 6.00 -7.61
CA ARG A 668 7.25 5.59 -8.98
C ARG A 668 6.07 5.85 -9.94
N THR A 669 4.85 5.51 -9.54
CA THR A 669 3.64 5.78 -10.33
C THR A 669 3.47 7.27 -10.59
N VAL A 670 3.57 8.10 -9.54
CA VAL A 670 3.38 9.55 -9.68
C VAL A 670 4.50 10.17 -10.53
N ILE A 671 5.77 9.77 -10.34
CA ILE A 671 6.89 10.25 -11.14
C ILE A 671 6.71 9.89 -12.62
N GLY A 672 6.42 8.63 -12.94
CA GLY A 672 6.23 8.17 -14.32
C GLY A 672 5.05 8.88 -14.98
N GLY A 673 3.92 8.93 -14.27
CA GLY A 673 2.72 9.61 -14.71
C GLY A 673 2.90 11.11 -14.93
N LEU A 674 3.56 11.81 -14.01
CA LEU A 674 3.84 13.25 -14.14
C LEU A 674 4.82 13.53 -15.27
N THR A 675 5.89 12.74 -15.39
CA THR A 675 6.87 12.92 -16.47
C THR A 675 6.21 12.86 -17.84
N MET A 676 5.35 11.85 -18.05
CA MET A 676 4.60 11.72 -19.29
C MET A 676 3.51 12.79 -19.43
N SER A 677 2.78 13.07 -18.34
CA SER A 677 1.73 14.09 -18.33
C SER A 677 2.25 15.47 -18.66
N THR A 678 3.43 15.88 -18.17
CA THR A 678 4.05 17.16 -18.50
C THR A 678 4.29 17.28 -20.01
N ILE A 679 4.77 16.22 -20.66
CA ILE A 679 4.95 16.19 -22.12
C ILE A 679 3.60 16.30 -22.84
N LEU A 680 2.62 15.50 -22.41
CA LEU A 680 1.27 15.52 -22.97
C LEU A 680 0.59 16.89 -22.77
N MET A 681 0.80 17.53 -21.63
CA MET A 681 0.22 18.82 -21.31
C MET A 681 0.79 19.94 -22.17
N LEU A 682 2.09 19.89 -22.47
CA LEU A 682 2.73 20.90 -23.32
C LEU A 682 2.39 20.73 -24.81
N PHE A 683 2.24 19.49 -25.30
CA PHE A 683 2.02 19.27 -26.74
C PHE A 683 0.60 18.85 -27.10
N VAL A 684 0.00 17.92 -26.36
CA VAL A 684 -1.31 17.33 -26.69
C VAL A 684 -2.45 18.26 -26.29
N VAL A 685 -2.42 18.87 -25.09
CA VAL A 685 -3.51 19.74 -24.65
C VAL A 685 -3.72 20.95 -25.58
N PRO A 686 -2.68 21.71 -25.99
CA PRO A 686 -2.83 22.78 -26.99
C PRO A 686 -3.41 22.29 -28.33
N CYS A 687 -2.97 21.11 -28.79
CA CYS A 687 -3.46 20.50 -30.02
C CYS A 687 -4.92 20.10 -29.92
N LEU A 688 -5.31 19.46 -28.82
CA LEU A 688 -6.65 19.00 -28.55
C LEU A 688 -7.59 20.21 -28.39
N TYR A 689 -7.17 21.25 -27.68
CA TYR A 689 -7.89 22.52 -27.58
C TYR A 689 -8.17 23.14 -28.95
N ASN A 690 -7.16 23.17 -29.84
CA ASN A 690 -7.36 23.68 -31.21
C ASN A 690 -8.38 22.85 -32.01
N ILE A 691 -8.29 21.51 -31.96
CA ILE A 691 -9.21 20.62 -32.70
C ILE A 691 -10.63 20.75 -32.18
N VAL A 692 -10.80 20.63 -30.86
CA VAL A 692 -12.12 20.55 -30.24
C VAL A 692 -12.86 21.89 -30.39
N ASN A 693 -12.22 23.03 -30.10
CA ASN A 693 -12.88 24.33 -30.25
C ASN A 693 -13.15 24.69 -31.72
N SER A 694 -12.28 24.30 -32.65
CA SER A 694 -12.57 24.45 -34.08
C SER A 694 -13.75 23.57 -34.53
N GLY A 695 -13.99 22.44 -33.85
CA GLY A 695 -15.17 21.60 -34.05
C GLY A 695 -16.44 22.22 -33.47
N VAL A 696 -16.36 22.79 -32.27
CA VAL A 696 -17.48 23.47 -31.58
C VAL A 696 -17.98 24.68 -32.38
N GLU A 697 -17.09 25.49 -32.93
CA GLU A 697 -17.46 26.62 -33.79
C GLU A 697 -18.11 26.18 -35.11
N LYS A 698 -17.62 25.08 -35.70
CA LYS A 698 -18.25 24.50 -36.89
C LYS A 698 -19.66 23.98 -36.62
N LEU A 699 -19.96 23.63 -35.37
CA LEU A 699 -21.30 23.24 -34.90
C LEU A 699 -22.17 24.43 -34.50
N GLY A 700 -21.63 25.66 -34.53
CA GLY A 700 -22.39 26.90 -34.34
C GLY A 700 -22.48 27.40 -32.88
N PHE A 701 -21.64 26.91 -31.97
CA PHE A 701 -21.57 27.38 -30.58
C PHE A 701 -20.36 28.28 -30.35
N ASP A 702 -20.51 29.30 -29.49
CA ASP A 702 -19.40 30.17 -29.08
C ASP A 702 -18.42 29.39 -28.20
N ALA A 703 -17.14 29.37 -28.59
CA ALA A 703 -16.09 28.68 -27.84
C ALA A 703 -15.47 29.53 -26.71
N ILE A 704 -15.87 30.80 -26.56
CA ILE A 704 -15.27 31.75 -25.61
C ILE A 704 -16.31 32.17 -24.57
N HIS A 705 -16.32 31.48 -23.43
CA HIS A 705 -17.11 31.84 -22.26
C HIS A 705 -16.20 32.37 -21.14
N LYS A 706 -15.59 33.56 -21.31
CA LYS A 706 -14.83 34.21 -20.22
C LYS A 706 -14.70 35.72 -20.43
N LEU A 707 -14.92 36.50 -19.36
CA LEU A 707 -14.70 37.95 -19.30
C LEU A 707 -13.33 38.27 -18.70
N ASP A 708 -12.66 39.34 -19.16
CA ASP A 708 -11.36 39.76 -18.62
C ASP A 708 -11.54 40.35 -17.21
N PRO A 709 -10.92 39.77 -16.17
CA PRO A 709 -11.08 40.24 -14.79
C PRO A 709 -10.59 41.68 -14.56
N LEU A 710 -9.75 42.22 -15.45
CA LEU A 710 -9.20 43.58 -15.34
C LEU A 710 -9.95 44.63 -16.18
N ALA A 711 -10.95 44.24 -16.98
CA ALA A 711 -11.68 45.18 -17.83
C ALA A 711 -12.61 46.12 -17.05
N ASN A 712 -13.06 45.72 -15.85
CA ASN A 712 -14.06 46.47 -15.08
C ASN A 712 -13.49 47.62 -14.23
N GLU A 713 -12.17 47.72 -14.02
CA GLU A 713 -11.59 48.80 -13.20
C GLU A 713 -11.32 50.11 -13.98
N ASN A 714 -11.30 50.07 -15.32
CA ASN A 714 -11.01 51.26 -16.13
C ASN A 714 -12.25 52.11 -16.50
N ILE A 715 -13.46 51.75 -16.02
CA ILE A 715 -14.71 52.44 -16.40
C ILE A 715 -15.18 53.45 -15.34
N GLU A 716 -14.73 53.38 -14.07
CA GLU A 716 -15.16 54.33 -13.03
C GLU A 716 -14.30 55.62 -12.93
N GLY A 717 -13.31 55.81 -13.81
CA GLY A 717 -12.41 56.98 -13.80
C GLY A 717 -12.78 58.15 -14.72
N LYS A 718 -13.93 58.10 -15.43
CA LYS A 718 -14.40 59.18 -16.30
C LYS A 718 -15.92 59.38 -16.16
N GLY A 719 -16.32 60.07 -15.10
CA GLY A 719 -17.66 60.63 -14.90
C GLY A 719 -17.53 61.96 -14.17
#